data_AF-A0A838R635-F1
#
_entry.id   AF-A0A838R635-F1
#
_cell.length_a   1.000
_cell.length_b   1.000
_cell.length_c   1.000
_cell.angle_alpha   90.00
_cell.angle_beta   90.00
_cell.angle_gamma   90.00
#
_symmetry.space_group_name_H-M   'P 1'
#
loop_
_entity.id
_entity.type
_entity.pdbx_description
1 polymer ?
#
loop_
_entity_poly.entity_id
_entity_poly.type
_entity_poly.pdbx_seq_one_letter_code
_entity_poly.pdbx_strand_id
1 'polypeptide(L)'
;AFVYAPNAGFSGADSFRYQALRTSDTATLTANITVHRSVDDLVLQRLKELGLGMLNYESARGRFPIPSSNPTHFDATGKPFLSWRVHILPYIGYQSLYAQFRLNEAWNSAHNSPLAAQMPDIFRSAGDASSSTTTRYQIVSGEVAPYYWRRTGTPSLLVGPTHAQFSDGTANSLLVVERGANRAITWTRPEAQDFSAINPLASLGAITSDRIHAVMADGRTLSLPASIDATTFKNLVTISGGELLDADTLRRQFAETHGGAPAAYSYGAIASDAYFRNIAMAMLNYEQAKGQFPVDTGNFFDANGNPYLSWRVHLLPFLGHQALYSQFNLQEPWNGPTNLPLLGKMPDIFRSAGDASSSTTTRVVTFTGPDAPFGRNAVGSAQSGPALNQFTDGTSNTILFLEAGPNRAVPWTKPQDVPLDVNNPLAALGDLSGGEIRVALADASVLTLPSDIDPATLAALATLRGAEPVDADSIALRELARAGRPPNLNYLLNNYKQIMLAMFDYERAHARFPASSFTTAGQPLLSWRVLILPYLGYGSLYSKFNRNEPWDSPHNLSLLDEMPAVFRALDDPWESTTTRAMTFTGPGAPFTGTTGQGPEFRQFIDGSSNTFAVVEAGPDKAAPWNKPVDLPFNRNNPFSALGVLGPQLVAAFFDASVQPQLSSISIDQLSAFITHNGADFGTPPPAIPNVPAFYVHQTAGDTATHEFGVDVFDVVLDKAPLTNVVLALSLSNSTVAALDKSTVTFTPSNWNVPQRVALRASADHNTNLDRTVAVTVSVVDGQSDNGYDPLANQTFTALIRNVAAPQPPDADFGGDGIVDGTDFLAWQRGLGATGGDLKSQGDADADGVVGSQDLAAWRAQFGAGAAASPADFNG
;
A
#
# COMPACT_ATOMS: atom_id res chain seq x y z
N ALA A 1 23.24 24.77 21.03
CA ALA A 1 23.14 24.29 19.64
C ALA A 1 23.53 22.83 19.65
N PHE A 2 22.64 21.93 19.22
CA PHE A 2 22.97 20.52 19.04
C PHE A 2 23.64 20.37 17.68
N VAL A 3 24.78 19.66 17.63
CA VAL A 3 25.50 19.37 16.39
C VAL A 3 25.36 17.87 16.15
N TYR A 4 24.59 17.49 15.13
CA TYR A 4 24.47 16.12 14.65
C TYR A 4 25.43 15.93 13.49
N ALA A 5 26.29 14.91 13.58
CA ALA A 5 27.22 14.52 12.54
C ALA A 5 26.98 13.04 12.21
N PRO A 6 26.46 12.69 11.02
CA PRO A 6 26.27 11.30 10.63
C PRO A 6 27.63 10.61 10.41
N ASN A 7 27.65 9.28 10.54
CA ASN A 7 28.82 8.49 10.15
C ASN A 7 29.17 8.74 8.67
N ALA A 8 30.47 8.78 8.35
CA ALA A 8 30.92 8.98 6.97
C ALA A 8 30.30 7.92 6.04
N GLY A 9 29.59 8.37 5.01
CA GLY A 9 28.91 7.52 4.03
C GLY A 9 27.50 7.05 4.42
N PHE A 10 26.97 7.44 5.58
CA PHE A 10 25.58 7.14 5.96
C PHE A 10 24.58 7.99 5.15
N SER A 11 23.55 7.34 4.60
CA SER A 11 22.38 7.99 4.00
C SER A 11 21.12 7.21 4.35
N GLY A 12 20.09 7.87 4.86
CA GLY A 12 18.88 7.23 5.35
C GLY A 12 18.20 8.04 6.45
N ALA A 13 17.08 7.52 6.96
CA ALA A 13 16.43 8.08 8.14
C ALA A 13 17.24 7.75 9.40
N ASP A 14 17.38 8.73 10.29
CA ASP A 14 18.02 8.64 11.59
C ASP A 14 17.25 9.53 12.59
N SER A 15 17.59 9.44 13.87
CA SER A 15 16.99 10.30 14.89
C SER A 15 17.92 10.48 16.08
N PHE A 16 17.83 11.62 16.76
CA PHE A 16 18.48 11.80 18.06
C PHE A 16 17.53 12.41 19.08
N ARG A 17 17.73 12.06 20.36
CA ARG A 17 16.97 12.62 21.48
C ARG A 17 17.69 13.83 22.07
N TYR A 18 16.93 14.86 22.43
CA TYR A 18 17.42 16.02 23.15
C TYR A 18 16.43 16.44 24.24
N GLN A 19 16.94 17.06 25.31
CA GLN A 19 16.09 17.64 26.35
C GLN A 19 15.82 19.11 26.02
N ALA A 20 14.55 19.46 25.85
CA ALA A 20 14.12 20.84 25.72
C ALA A 20 13.69 21.37 27.09
N LEU A 21 14.26 22.52 27.49
CA LEU A 21 13.90 23.22 28.72
C LEU A 21 13.00 24.40 28.40
N ARG A 22 11.85 24.50 29.07
CA ARG A 22 11.04 25.72 29.08
C ARG A 22 10.74 26.10 30.51
N THR A 23 11.27 27.25 30.93
CA THR A 23 11.04 27.96 32.20
C THR A 23 11.35 27.19 33.50
N SER A 24 10.94 25.93 33.63
CA SER A 24 11.25 25.00 34.75
C SER A 24 10.99 23.52 34.42
N ASP A 25 10.39 23.18 33.27
CA ASP A 25 10.09 21.80 32.87
C ASP A 25 11.08 21.26 31.83
N THR A 26 11.40 19.97 31.95
CA THR A 26 12.33 19.26 31.06
C THR A 26 11.56 18.22 30.26
N ALA A 27 11.48 18.38 28.93
CA ALA A 27 10.83 17.41 28.04
C ALA A 27 11.87 16.75 27.14
N THR A 28 11.86 15.41 27.07
CA THR A 28 12.69 14.67 26.12
C THR A 28 11.99 14.64 24.77
N LEU A 29 12.58 15.29 23.77
CA LEU A 29 12.09 15.36 22.40
C LEU A 29 13.00 14.56 21.47
N THR A 30 12.44 13.99 20.42
CA THR A 30 13.20 13.28 19.38
C THR A 30 13.19 14.12 18.11
N ALA A 31 14.38 14.44 17.58
CA ALA A 31 14.54 15.02 16.27
C ALA A 31 14.74 13.90 15.25
N ASN A 32 13.81 13.75 14.31
CA ASN A 32 13.98 12.85 13.15
C ASN A 32 14.75 13.57 12.06
N ILE A 33 15.71 12.89 11.45
CA ILE A 33 16.61 13.44 10.45
C ILE A 33 16.64 12.48 9.28
N THR A 34 16.56 13.00 8.06
CA THR A 34 16.92 12.21 6.88
C THR A 34 18.25 12.72 6.38
N VAL A 35 19.23 11.84 6.32
CA VAL A 35 20.57 12.14 5.80
C VAL A 35 20.58 11.79 4.33
N HIS A 36 20.74 12.80 3.48
CA HIS A 36 20.88 12.63 2.04
C HIS A 36 22.36 12.55 1.67
N ARG A 37 22.68 11.80 0.62
CA ARG A 37 24.07 11.61 0.15
C ARG A 37 24.66 12.92 -0.38
N SER A 38 23.81 13.82 -0.85
CA SER A 38 24.18 15.14 -1.32
C SER A 38 23.08 16.18 -1.08
N VAL A 39 23.43 17.45 -1.19
CA VAL A 39 22.48 18.57 -1.21
C VAL A 39 21.52 18.46 -2.41
N ASP A 40 22.03 17.99 -3.55
CA ASP A 40 21.24 17.81 -4.76
C ASP A 40 20.14 16.75 -4.58
N ASP A 41 20.44 15.65 -3.88
CA ASP A 41 19.44 14.61 -3.58
C ASP A 41 18.30 15.14 -2.71
N LEU A 42 18.61 15.96 -1.70
CA LEU A 42 17.61 16.62 -0.86
C LEU A 42 16.72 17.56 -1.69
N VAL A 43 17.33 18.35 -2.58
CA VAL A 43 16.59 19.26 -3.47
C VAL A 43 15.67 18.48 -4.41
N LEU A 44 16.18 17.42 -5.06
CA LEU A 44 15.41 16.60 -5.97
C LEU A 44 14.27 15.87 -5.26
N GLN A 45 14.47 15.42 -4.02
CA GLN A 45 13.38 14.85 -3.23
C GLN A 45 12.27 15.89 -2.95
N ARG A 46 12.62 17.09 -2.49
CA ARG A 46 11.63 18.16 -2.24
C ARG A 46 10.86 18.51 -3.51
N LEU A 47 11.57 18.63 -4.64
CA LEU A 47 10.96 18.86 -5.94
C LEU A 47 10.02 17.72 -6.34
N LYS A 48 10.37 16.46 -6.08
CA LYS A 48 9.50 15.30 -6.35
C LYS A 48 8.20 15.38 -5.54
N GLU A 49 8.30 15.69 -4.26
CA GLU A 49 7.13 15.87 -3.38
C GLU A 49 6.25 17.05 -3.85
N LEU A 50 6.86 18.15 -4.31
CA LEU A 50 6.14 19.28 -4.90
C LEU A 50 5.42 18.87 -6.20
N GLY A 51 6.09 18.17 -7.10
CA GLY A 51 5.51 17.67 -8.34
C GLY A 51 4.31 16.78 -8.10
N LEU A 52 4.42 15.84 -7.14
CA LEU A 52 3.32 14.98 -6.72
C LEU A 52 2.14 15.79 -6.15
N GLY A 53 2.42 16.77 -5.29
CA GLY A 53 1.39 17.67 -4.74
C GLY A 53 0.66 18.47 -5.82
N MET A 54 1.37 18.90 -6.87
CA MET A 54 0.78 19.59 -8.01
C MET A 54 -0.09 18.67 -8.87
N LEU A 55 0.33 17.43 -9.10
CA LEU A 55 -0.46 16.43 -9.83
C LEU A 55 -1.72 16.02 -9.06
N ASN A 56 -1.62 15.84 -7.74
CA ASN A 56 -2.77 15.56 -6.88
C ASN A 56 -3.78 16.71 -6.91
N TYR A 57 -3.30 17.96 -6.90
CA TYR A 57 -4.15 19.12 -7.10
C TYR A 57 -4.80 19.12 -8.49
N GLU A 58 -4.02 18.83 -9.54
CA GLU A 58 -4.51 18.78 -10.93
C GLU A 58 -5.61 17.75 -11.10
N SER A 59 -5.41 16.53 -10.60
CA SER A 59 -6.39 15.46 -10.59
C SER A 59 -7.69 15.88 -9.88
N ALA A 60 -7.59 16.55 -8.73
CA ALA A 60 -8.75 16.98 -7.96
C ALA A 60 -9.48 18.21 -8.54
N ARG A 61 -8.80 19.04 -9.34
CA ARG A 61 -9.31 20.36 -9.80
C ARG A 61 -9.40 20.49 -11.32
N GLY A 62 -8.98 19.46 -12.06
CA GLY A 62 -8.87 19.42 -13.52
C GLY A 62 -7.82 20.37 -14.10
N ARG A 63 -6.89 20.88 -13.27
CA ARG A 63 -5.89 21.89 -13.65
C ARG A 63 -4.79 22.09 -12.62
N PHE A 64 -3.60 22.47 -13.07
CA PHE A 64 -2.48 22.75 -12.19
C PHE A 64 -2.75 23.94 -11.24
N PRO A 65 -2.06 23.99 -10.08
CA PRO A 65 -2.30 24.97 -9.02
C PRO A 65 -2.33 26.44 -9.46
N ILE A 66 -3.54 26.99 -9.43
CA ILE A 66 -4.03 28.36 -9.18
C ILE A 66 -5.55 28.20 -9.41
N PRO A 67 -6.39 28.39 -8.38
CA PRO A 67 -7.78 27.93 -8.39
C PRO A 67 -8.64 28.69 -9.41
N SER A 68 -9.51 28.03 -10.16
CA SER A 68 -10.44 28.71 -11.09
C SER A 68 -11.84 28.93 -10.53
N SER A 69 -12.18 28.29 -9.40
CA SER A 69 -13.57 28.03 -9.04
C SER A 69 -14.19 29.01 -8.04
N ASN A 70 -13.41 29.92 -7.45
CA ASN A 70 -13.93 30.88 -6.47
C ASN A 70 -13.39 32.30 -6.69
N PRO A 71 -14.20 33.22 -7.25
CA PRO A 71 -13.81 34.61 -7.46
C PRO A 71 -13.39 35.34 -6.19
N THR A 72 -13.79 34.87 -5.00
CA THR A 72 -13.40 35.49 -3.73
C THR A 72 -11.93 35.29 -3.38
N HIS A 73 -11.21 34.39 -4.07
CA HIS A 73 -9.78 34.15 -3.85
C HIS A 73 -8.87 35.10 -4.65
N PHE A 74 -9.47 36.07 -5.34
CA PHE A 74 -8.82 36.95 -6.30
C PHE A 74 -9.05 38.41 -5.93
N ASP A 75 -8.06 39.25 -6.26
CA ASP A 75 -8.24 40.69 -6.24
C ASP A 75 -9.11 41.16 -7.43
N ALA A 76 -9.45 42.46 -7.43
CA ALA A 76 -10.26 43.07 -8.48
C ALA A 76 -9.65 42.97 -9.88
N THR A 77 -8.34 42.68 -9.99
CA THR A 77 -7.64 42.52 -11.27
C THR A 77 -7.58 41.06 -11.73
N GLY A 78 -8.14 40.13 -10.95
CA GLY A 78 -8.12 38.69 -11.22
C GLY A 78 -6.81 38.01 -10.84
N LYS A 79 -5.99 38.62 -9.97
CA LYS A 79 -4.75 38.01 -9.44
C LYS A 79 -5.05 37.29 -8.12
N PRO A 80 -4.52 36.06 -7.90
CA PRO A 80 -4.80 35.31 -6.69
C PRO A 80 -4.21 36.02 -5.47
N PHE A 81 -4.91 35.96 -4.34
CA PHE A 81 -4.45 36.54 -3.08
C PHE A 81 -3.28 35.77 -2.44
N LEU A 82 -3.23 34.45 -2.67
CA LEU A 82 -2.28 33.52 -2.06
C LEU A 82 -1.53 32.70 -3.12
N SER A 83 -0.33 32.25 -2.75
CA SER A 83 0.50 31.40 -3.60
C SER A 83 -0.14 30.06 -3.93
N TRP A 84 0.21 29.52 -5.11
CA TRP A 84 -0.03 28.12 -5.45
C TRP A 84 0.49 27.17 -4.36
N ARG A 85 1.58 27.56 -3.68
CA ARG A 85 2.16 26.80 -2.55
C ARG A 85 1.17 26.63 -1.40
N VAL A 86 0.36 27.65 -1.13
CA VAL A 86 -0.71 27.59 -0.13
C VAL A 86 -1.82 26.67 -0.61
N HIS A 87 -2.20 26.77 -1.89
CA HIS A 87 -3.28 25.96 -2.47
C HIS A 87 -2.95 24.46 -2.57
N ILE A 88 -1.67 24.08 -2.60
CA ILE A 88 -1.29 22.66 -2.61
C ILE A 88 -1.14 22.06 -1.21
N LEU A 89 -1.12 22.85 -0.13
CA LEU A 89 -0.95 22.35 1.24
C LEU A 89 -1.84 21.13 1.58
N PRO A 90 -3.14 21.07 1.22
CA PRO A 90 -3.98 19.90 1.43
C PRO A 90 -3.45 18.60 0.80
N TYR A 91 -2.77 18.71 -0.34
CA TYR A 91 -2.31 17.60 -1.18
C TYR A 91 -0.89 17.16 -0.85
N ILE A 92 -0.23 17.85 0.09
CA ILE A 92 1.10 17.52 0.62
C ILE A 92 1.09 17.38 2.15
N GLY A 93 -0.08 17.12 2.75
CA GLY A 93 -0.22 16.78 4.17
C GLY A 93 -0.31 17.95 5.16
N TYR A 94 -0.47 19.19 4.67
CA TYR A 94 -0.51 20.40 5.50
C TYR A 94 -1.91 21.03 5.63
N GLN A 95 -2.94 20.19 5.80
CA GLN A 95 -4.34 20.64 5.89
C GLN A 95 -4.60 21.63 7.05
N SER A 96 -3.99 21.39 8.21
CA SER A 96 -4.15 22.28 9.38
C SER A 96 -3.52 23.65 9.17
N LEU A 97 -2.43 23.73 8.42
CA LEU A 97 -1.83 25.01 8.04
C LEU A 97 -2.68 25.72 6.98
N TYR A 98 -3.21 24.97 6.01
CA TYR A 98 -4.13 25.51 5.00
C TYR A 98 -5.36 26.16 5.63
N ALA A 99 -5.97 25.51 6.61
CA ALA A 99 -7.16 26.00 7.32
C ALA A 99 -6.94 27.32 8.10
N GLN A 100 -5.69 27.68 8.40
CA GLN A 100 -5.36 28.95 9.05
C GLN A 100 -5.42 30.15 8.08
N PHE A 101 -5.24 29.93 6.78
CA PHE A 101 -5.24 31.00 5.79
C PHE A 101 -6.65 31.52 5.50
N ARG A 102 -6.77 32.85 5.43
CA ARG A 102 -7.96 33.49 4.84
C ARG A 102 -7.75 33.60 3.34
N LEU A 103 -8.41 32.72 2.60
CA LEU A 103 -8.24 32.59 1.14
C LEU A 103 -8.73 33.82 0.36
N ASN A 104 -9.58 34.63 0.97
CA ASN A 104 -10.14 35.87 0.44
C ASN A 104 -9.37 37.13 0.86
N GLU A 105 -8.20 36.97 1.47
CA GLU A 105 -7.33 38.07 1.85
C GLU A 105 -5.93 37.88 1.27
N ALA A 106 -5.27 38.98 0.91
CA ALA A 106 -3.90 38.93 0.38
C ALA A 106 -2.92 38.26 1.36
N TRP A 107 -1.90 37.61 0.83
CA TRP A 107 -0.80 36.98 1.59
C TRP A 107 -0.14 37.88 2.64
N ASN A 108 -0.16 39.20 2.42
CA ASN A 108 0.40 40.22 3.29
C ASN A 108 -0.67 40.94 4.14
N SER A 109 -1.88 40.39 4.28
CA SER A 109 -2.88 40.92 5.20
C SER A 109 -2.41 40.78 6.66
N ALA A 110 -3.04 41.53 7.56
CA ALA A 110 -2.76 41.41 8.99
C ALA A 110 -2.97 39.98 9.52
N HIS A 111 -3.90 39.23 8.93
CA HIS A 111 -4.17 37.83 9.29
C HIS A 111 -3.18 36.85 8.64
N ASN A 112 -2.90 36.99 7.34
CA ASN A 112 -2.11 36.00 6.59
C ASN A 112 -0.59 36.20 6.73
N SER A 113 -0.11 37.43 6.94
CA SER A 113 1.33 37.71 6.99
C SER A 113 2.09 36.96 8.10
N PRO A 114 1.55 36.76 9.32
CA PRO A 114 2.25 35.98 10.35
C PRO A 114 2.41 34.50 9.99
N LEU A 115 1.52 33.94 9.15
CA LEU A 115 1.58 32.54 8.73
C LEU A 115 2.78 32.22 7.84
N ALA A 116 3.43 33.24 7.26
CA ALA A 116 4.65 33.06 6.48
C ALA A 116 5.79 32.41 7.30
N ALA A 117 5.81 32.61 8.63
CA ALA A 117 6.77 32.00 9.54
C ALA A 117 6.60 30.47 9.70
N GLN A 118 5.44 29.93 9.32
CA GLN A 118 5.14 28.49 9.40
C GLN A 118 5.46 27.76 8.08
N MET A 119 6.45 28.23 7.31
CA MET A 119 6.81 27.65 6.01
C MET A 119 7.21 26.18 6.13
N PRO A 120 6.49 25.25 5.46
CA PRO A 120 6.89 23.85 5.38
C PRO A 120 8.29 23.63 4.79
N ASP A 121 9.00 22.62 5.30
CA ASP A 121 10.37 22.28 4.89
C ASP A 121 10.51 21.90 3.42
N ILE A 122 9.46 21.31 2.83
CA ILE A 122 9.36 21.02 1.40
C ILE A 122 9.52 22.27 0.51
N PHE A 123 9.17 23.47 1.01
CA PHE A 123 9.37 24.73 0.29
C PHE A 123 10.70 25.41 0.60
N ARG A 124 11.44 24.95 1.60
CA ARG A 124 12.72 25.55 1.97
C ARG A 124 13.80 25.05 1.02
N SER A 125 14.67 25.93 0.56
CA SER A 125 15.79 25.48 -0.27
C SER A 125 16.96 25.04 0.60
N ALA A 126 17.82 24.18 0.06
CA ALA A 126 18.95 23.66 0.83
C ALA A 126 19.95 24.78 1.18
N GLY A 127 20.37 24.81 2.45
CA GLY A 127 21.24 25.84 3.02
C GLY A 127 20.53 27.07 3.59
N ASP A 128 19.22 27.23 3.36
CA ASP A 128 18.45 28.33 3.95
C ASP A 128 18.22 28.09 5.46
N ALA A 129 18.19 29.18 6.24
CA ALA A 129 17.89 29.11 7.67
C ALA A 129 16.49 28.53 7.93
N SER A 130 16.32 27.80 9.03
CA SER A 130 15.00 27.25 9.43
C SER A 130 13.95 28.34 9.66
N SER A 131 14.38 29.54 10.07
CA SER A 131 13.54 30.74 10.22
C SER A 131 13.25 31.47 8.91
N SER A 132 13.78 31.00 7.77
CA SER A 132 13.49 31.60 6.46
C SER A 132 12.00 31.50 6.15
N THR A 133 11.44 32.60 5.65
CA THR A 133 10.07 32.67 5.12
C THR A 133 10.06 32.72 3.60
N THR A 134 11.23 32.60 2.96
CA THR A 134 11.39 32.69 1.52
C THR A 134 11.77 31.34 0.91
N THR A 135 11.39 31.17 -0.35
CA THR A 135 11.60 29.96 -1.13
C THR A 135 12.19 30.29 -2.50
N ARG A 136 13.04 29.40 -3.01
CA ARG A 136 13.59 29.47 -4.37
C ARG A 136 12.80 28.62 -5.38
N TYR A 137 11.90 27.75 -4.93
CA TYR A 137 11.07 26.90 -5.82
C TYR A 137 9.92 27.70 -6.40
N GLN A 138 10.00 28.07 -7.67
CA GLN A 138 9.03 28.95 -8.31
C GLN A 138 8.48 28.31 -9.59
N ILE A 139 7.18 28.52 -9.84
CA ILE A 139 6.58 28.23 -11.14
C ILE A 139 7.12 29.21 -12.19
N VAL A 140 7.16 28.77 -13.44
CA VAL A 140 7.63 29.60 -14.56
C VAL A 140 6.44 30.24 -15.28
N SER A 141 6.39 31.57 -15.32
CA SER A 141 5.35 32.37 -15.99
C SER A 141 5.96 33.30 -17.03
N GLY A 142 5.31 33.53 -18.17
CA GLY A 142 5.83 34.37 -19.28
C GLY A 142 5.18 33.93 -20.60
N GLU A 143 5.23 34.71 -21.69
CA GLU A 143 4.38 34.55 -22.91
C GLU A 143 4.23 33.14 -23.47
N VAL A 144 5.25 32.31 -23.27
CA VAL A 144 5.35 30.94 -23.79
C VAL A 144 5.36 29.85 -22.70
N ALA A 145 5.36 30.24 -21.43
CA ALA A 145 5.51 29.35 -20.26
C ALA A 145 4.16 28.79 -19.77
N PRO A 146 4.15 27.70 -18.97
CA PRO A 146 2.90 27.04 -18.56
C PRO A 146 1.94 27.96 -17.82
N TYR A 147 2.48 28.88 -17.03
CA TYR A 147 1.72 29.82 -16.22
C TYR A 147 1.67 31.24 -16.83
N TYR A 148 1.86 31.40 -18.15
CA TYR A 148 1.55 32.68 -18.82
C TYR A 148 0.12 33.10 -18.50
N TRP A 149 -0.17 34.40 -18.32
CA TRP A 149 -1.40 34.94 -17.73
C TRP A 149 -2.72 34.50 -18.40
N ARG A 150 -3.12 33.23 -18.21
CA ARG A 150 -4.35 32.65 -18.76
C ARG A 150 -5.50 33.12 -17.91
N ARG A 151 -6.32 33.98 -18.50
CA ARG A 151 -7.51 34.49 -17.84
C ARG A 151 -8.75 33.80 -18.36
N THR A 152 -9.59 33.31 -17.45
CA THR A 152 -10.85 32.63 -17.80
C THR A 152 -12.03 33.31 -17.13
N GLY A 153 -13.17 33.36 -17.82
CA GLY A 153 -14.44 33.85 -17.27
C GLY A 153 -14.57 35.37 -17.16
N THR A 154 -15.65 35.80 -16.50
CA THR A 154 -15.98 37.20 -16.18
C THR A 154 -16.26 37.31 -14.68
N PRO A 155 -15.42 38.01 -13.88
CA PRO A 155 -14.20 38.73 -14.26
C PRO A 155 -13.07 37.78 -14.68
N SER A 156 -12.09 38.34 -15.39
CA SER A 156 -11.00 37.60 -16.03
C SER A 156 -9.98 37.09 -15.01
N LEU A 157 -10.17 35.87 -14.48
CA LEU A 157 -9.36 35.29 -13.39
C LEU A 157 -8.11 34.60 -13.91
N LEU A 158 -6.94 34.89 -13.33
CA LEU A 158 -5.70 34.18 -13.60
C LEU A 158 -5.79 32.75 -13.07
N VAL A 159 -5.55 31.76 -13.93
CA VAL A 159 -5.64 30.34 -13.57
C VAL A 159 -4.43 29.58 -14.13
N GLY A 160 -3.99 28.50 -13.47
CA GLY A 160 -2.89 27.63 -13.95
C GLY A 160 -3.21 26.91 -15.28
N PRO A 161 -2.31 26.11 -15.87
CA PRO A 161 -2.62 25.36 -17.09
C PRO A 161 -3.48 24.10 -16.81
N THR A 162 -4.24 23.65 -17.81
CA THR A 162 -4.82 22.29 -17.83
C THR A 162 -3.87 21.33 -18.51
N HIS A 163 -4.00 20.02 -18.26
CA HIS A 163 -3.17 19.00 -18.91
C HIS A 163 -3.18 19.12 -20.45
N ALA A 164 -4.35 19.33 -21.05
CA ALA A 164 -4.54 19.45 -22.50
C ALA A 164 -3.80 20.65 -23.15
N GLN A 165 -3.30 21.59 -22.35
CA GLN A 165 -2.64 22.79 -22.85
C GLN A 165 -1.13 22.62 -23.05
N PHE A 166 -0.56 21.49 -22.64
CA PHE A 166 0.83 21.13 -22.88
C PHE A 166 0.96 20.43 -24.23
N SER A 167 0.89 21.18 -25.34
CA SER A 167 1.03 20.60 -26.69
C SER A 167 2.44 20.07 -26.99
N ASP A 168 3.46 20.55 -26.25
CA ASP A 168 4.82 20.01 -26.32
C ASP A 168 4.98 18.71 -25.47
N GLY A 169 3.95 18.33 -24.71
CA GLY A 169 3.92 17.19 -23.80
C GLY A 169 4.33 17.55 -22.37
N THR A 170 3.62 17.00 -21.38
CA THR A 170 3.87 17.28 -19.95
C THR A 170 5.25 16.83 -19.47
N ALA A 171 5.82 15.81 -20.10
CA ALA A 171 7.17 15.33 -19.84
C ALA A 171 8.28 16.26 -20.39
N ASN A 172 7.95 17.20 -21.27
CA ASN A 172 8.90 18.11 -21.94
C ASN A 172 8.77 19.57 -21.49
N SER A 173 7.83 19.86 -20.59
CA SER A 173 7.57 21.22 -20.11
C SER A 173 7.86 21.35 -18.62
N LEU A 174 8.73 22.28 -18.26
CA LEU A 174 9.08 22.64 -16.90
C LEU A 174 7.91 23.31 -16.20
N LEU A 175 7.56 22.80 -15.01
CA LEU A 175 6.50 23.31 -14.17
C LEU A 175 7.04 24.17 -13.02
N VAL A 176 8.06 23.68 -12.30
CA VAL A 176 8.71 24.36 -11.16
C VAL A 176 10.21 24.31 -11.32
N VAL A 177 10.90 25.42 -11.05
CA VAL A 177 12.37 25.49 -11.07
C VAL A 177 12.89 26.06 -9.75
N GLU A 178 14.02 25.53 -9.28
CA GLU A 178 14.79 26.14 -8.22
C GLU A 178 15.63 27.32 -8.77
N ARG A 179 15.45 28.50 -8.18
CA ARG A 179 16.13 29.73 -8.61
C ARG A 179 17.30 30.10 -7.71
N GLY A 180 18.07 31.11 -8.13
CA GLY A 180 19.16 31.67 -7.35
C GLY A 180 18.68 32.34 -6.06
N ALA A 181 19.53 32.38 -5.04
CA ALA A 181 19.18 32.96 -3.73
C ALA A 181 18.73 34.44 -3.81
N ASN A 182 19.30 35.21 -4.75
CA ASN A 182 18.90 36.60 -5.01
C ASN A 182 17.50 36.75 -5.65
N ARG A 183 16.80 35.64 -5.91
CA ARG A 183 15.45 35.60 -6.46
C ARG A 183 14.45 34.95 -5.51
N ALA A 184 14.84 34.61 -4.28
CA ALA A 184 13.94 34.02 -3.30
C ALA A 184 12.74 34.96 -3.01
N ILE A 185 11.55 34.39 -2.87
CA ILE A 185 10.31 35.13 -2.57
C ILE A 185 9.65 34.58 -1.32
N THR A 186 8.87 35.39 -0.60
CA THR A 186 8.02 34.88 0.49
C THR A 186 7.10 33.78 -0.05
N TRP A 187 7.09 32.60 0.58
CA TRP A 187 6.43 31.41 0.00
C TRP A 187 4.91 31.56 -0.18
N THR A 188 4.26 32.40 0.66
CA THR A 188 2.83 32.72 0.59
C THR A 188 2.48 33.73 -0.50
N ARG A 189 3.46 34.43 -1.07
CA ARG A 189 3.25 35.45 -2.10
C ARG A 189 2.79 34.80 -3.43
N PRO A 190 1.71 35.30 -4.05
CA PRO A 190 1.11 34.73 -5.26
C PRO A 190 1.92 34.96 -6.54
N GLU A 191 2.84 35.91 -6.54
CA GLU A 191 3.57 36.28 -7.74
C GLU A 191 4.52 35.18 -8.21
N ALA A 192 4.37 34.81 -9.48
CA ALA A 192 5.41 34.21 -10.29
C ALA A 192 6.16 35.34 -11.03
N GLN A 193 7.46 35.17 -11.25
CA GLN A 193 8.23 36.18 -11.98
C GLN A 193 8.16 35.91 -13.49
N ASP A 194 7.99 36.97 -14.29
CA ASP A 194 8.01 36.89 -15.75
C ASP A 194 9.37 36.39 -16.26
N PHE A 195 9.35 35.21 -16.84
CA PHE A 195 10.41 34.56 -17.58
C PHE A 195 10.61 35.29 -18.91
N SER A 196 11.86 35.69 -19.18
CA SER A 196 12.21 36.31 -20.45
C SER A 196 12.58 35.22 -21.46
N ALA A 197 11.77 35.10 -22.52
CA ALA A 197 12.11 34.24 -23.66
C ALA A 197 13.40 34.66 -24.39
N ILE A 198 13.86 35.91 -24.18
CA ILE A 198 15.10 36.45 -24.75
C ILE A 198 16.31 36.08 -23.87
N ASN A 199 16.15 36.17 -22.56
CA ASN A 199 17.21 35.88 -21.57
C ASN A 199 16.72 34.86 -20.52
N PRO A 200 16.51 33.60 -20.91
CA PRO A 200 15.83 32.59 -20.10
C PRO A 200 16.64 32.19 -18.86
N LEU A 201 17.96 32.07 -18.97
CA LEU A 201 18.84 31.73 -17.84
C LEU A 201 19.05 32.89 -16.88
N ALA A 202 19.14 34.14 -17.37
CA ALA A 202 19.22 35.32 -16.51
C ALA A 202 17.96 35.46 -15.63
N SER A 203 16.83 34.93 -16.14
CA SER A 203 15.57 34.82 -15.40
C SER A 203 15.63 33.78 -14.29
N LEU A 204 16.73 33.05 -14.05
CA LEU A 204 16.90 32.19 -12.86
C LEU A 204 17.61 32.89 -11.70
N GLY A 205 18.28 34.02 -11.94
CA GLY A 205 19.10 34.69 -10.93
C GLY A 205 20.49 34.08 -10.80
N ALA A 206 21.17 34.39 -9.70
CA ALA A 206 22.52 33.91 -9.40
C ALA A 206 22.44 32.46 -8.92
N ILE A 207 22.57 31.51 -9.85
CA ILE A 207 22.70 30.08 -9.56
C ILE A 207 24.12 29.84 -9.07
N THR A 208 24.26 29.47 -7.80
CA THR A 208 25.56 29.22 -7.15
C THR A 208 26.00 27.76 -7.28
N SER A 209 25.11 26.87 -7.75
CA SER A 209 25.39 25.48 -8.09
C SER A 209 25.84 25.36 -9.55
N ASP A 210 26.58 24.31 -9.90
CA ASP A 210 26.78 23.90 -11.29
C ASP A 210 25.52 23.28 -11.90
N ARG A 211 24.41 23.19 -11.13
CA ARG A 211 23.14 22.59 -11.52
C ARG A 211 21.94 23.52 -11.36
N ILE A 212 20.94 23.30 -12.22
CA ILE A 212 19.59 23.85 -12.17
C ILE A 212 18.65 22.66 -11.92
N HIS A 213 17.95 22.66 -10.80
CA HIS A 213 17.01 21.60 -10.43
C HIS A 213 15.57 22.03 -10.70
N ALA A 214 14.76 21.12 -11.24
CA ALA A 214 13.40 21.44 -11.65
C ALA A 214 12.45 20.23 -11.64
N VAL A 215 11.17 20.51 -11.86
CA VAL A 215 10.06 19.55 -11.99
C VAL A 215 9.40 19.77 -13.34
N MET A 216 9.21 18.69 -14.08
CA MET A 216 8.43 18.64 -15.31
C MET A 216 6.93 18.59 -14.99
N ALA A 217 6.06 18.93 -15.94
CA ALA A 217 4.61 18.94 -15.71
C ALA A 217 4.03 17.54 -15.46
N ASP A 218 4.72 16.47 -15.82
CA ASP A 218 4.38 15.08 -15.46
C ASP A 218 4.88 14.66 -14.05
N GLY A 219 5.48 15.59 -13.29
CA GLY A 219 5.99 15.36 -11.94
C GLY A 219 7.41 14.79 -11.87
N ARG A 220 8.06 14.50 -13.01
CA ARG A 220 9.47 14.07 -13.00
C ARG A 220 10.38 15.19 -12.55
N THR A 221 11.42 14.83 -11.80
CA THR A 221 12.46 15.78 -11.41
C THR A 221 13.63 15.73 -12.38
N LEU A 222 14.21 16.88 -12.63
CA LEU A 222 15.30 17.07 -13.57
C LEU A 222 16.42 17.88 -12.92
N SER A 223 17.66 17.54 -13.26
CA SER A 223 18.85 18.29 -12.88
C SER A 223 19.67 18.60 -14.12
N LEU A 224 19.68 19.87 -14.52
CA LEU A 224 20.38 20.40 -15.70
C LEU A 224 21.70 21.04 -15.28
N PRO A 225 22.73 21.07 -16.13
CA PRO A 225 23.90 21.90 -15.87
C PRO A 225 23.53 23.38 -15.93
N ALA A 226 24.11 24.21 -15.06
CA ALA A 226 23.94 25.66 -15.06
C ALA A 226 24.50 26.32 -16.36
N SER A 227 25.35 25.60 -17.08
CA SER A 227 25.89 25.96 -18.40
C SER A 227 25.01 25.54 -19.59
N ILE A 228 23.80 25.03 -19.36
CA ILE A 228 22.85 24.69 -20.44
C ILE A 228 22.68 25.86 -21.40
N ASP A 229 22.54 25.57 -22.69
CA ASP A 229 22.29 26.60 -23.70
C ASP A 229 20.95 27.33 -23.45
N ALA A 230 20.93 28.64 -23.70
CA ALA A 230 19.77 29.49 -23.41
C ALA A 230 18.54 29.11 -24.25
N THR A 231 18.73 28.77 -25.54
CA THR A 231 17.65 28.31 -26.40
C THR A 231 17.11 26.98 -25.90
N THR A 232 18.00 26.07 -25.51
CA THR A 232 17.62 24.78 -24.92
C THR A 232 16.79 24.96 -23.64
N PHE A 233 17.23 25.80 -22.71
CA PHE A 233 16.47 26.06 -21.49
C PHE A 233 15.12 26.74 -21.76
N LYS A 234 15.05 27.66 -22.74
CA LYS A 234 13.80 28.29 -23.18
C LYS A 234 12.79 27.26 -23.65
N ASN A 235 13.22 26.30 -24.47
CA ASN A 235 12.34 25.31 -25.08
C ASN A 235 11.78 24.33 -24.01
N LEU A 236 12.53 24.03 -22.95
CA LEU A 236 12.01 23.29 -21.80
C LEU A 236 10.95 24.08 -21.02
N VAL A 237 10.99 25.41 -21.08
CA VAL A 237 9.99 26.27 -20.44
C VAL A 237 8.75 26.43 -21.31
N THR A 238 8.82 26.22 -22.63
CA THR A 238 7.64 26.38 -23.49
C THR A 238 6.67 25.19 -23.39
N ILE A 239 5.38 25.47 -23.54
CA ILE A 239 4.33 24.42 -23.56
C ILE A 239 3.68 24.23 -24.93
N SER A 240 3.97 25.12 -25.87
CA SER A 240 3.46 25.12 -27.24
C SER A 240 4.44 25.69 -28.26
N GLY A 241 5.74 25.57 -27.99
CA GLY A 241 6.82 26.03 -28.88
C GLY A 241 7.02 25.11 -30.09
N GLY A 242 6.52 23.87 -30.05
CA GLY A 242 6.74 22.87 -31.10
C GLY A 242 8.17 22.33 -31.17
N GLU A 243 9.02 22.71 -30.22
CA GLU A 243 10.43 22.35 -30.12
C GLU A 243 10.59 21.15 -29.18
N LEU A 244 11.21 20.08 -29.68
CA LEU A 244 11.40 18.84 -28.93
C LEU A 244 12.65 18.91 -28.07
N LEU A 245 12.48 18.76 -26.77
CA LEU A 245 13.58 18.48 -25.85
C LEU A 245 13.20 17.31 -24.96
N ASP A 246 13.55 16.10 -25.38
CA ASP A 246 13.71 15.03 -24.41
C ASP A 246 14.88 15.42 -23.50
N ALA A 247 14.58 15.68 -22.22
CA ALA A 247 15.53 16.17 -21.25
C ALA A 247 16.72 15.21 -21.05
N ASP A 248 16.49 13.91 -21.19
CA ASP A 248 17.55 12.88 -21.17
C ASP A 248 18.37 12.95 -22.46
N THR A 249 17.71 13.20 -23.59
CA THR A 249 18.41 13.39 -24.87
C THR A 249 19.32 14.61 -24.90
N LEU A 250 18.89 15.70 -24.29
CA LEU A 250 19.72 16.90 -24.14
C LEU A 250 20.90 16.72 -23.21
N ARG A 251 20.68 16.04 -22.09
CA ARG A 251 21.75 15.74 -21.12
C ARG A 251 22.89 14.99 -21.80
N ARG A 252 22.56 14.13 -22.76
CA ARG A 252 23.52 13.36 -23.56
C ARG A 252 24.19 14.19 -24.66
N GLN A 253 23.43 14.92 -25.48
CA GLN A 253 24.00 15.77 -26.55
C GLN A 253 24.96 16.84 -26.01
N PHE A 254 24.74 17.30 -24.78
CA PHE A 254 25.65 18.20 -24.08
C PHE A 254 26.95 17.53 -23.61
N ALA A 255 26.88 16.29 -23.09
CA ALA A 255 28.05 15.53 -22.67
C ALA A 255 28.99 15.23 -23.85
N GLU A 256 28.42 14.94 -25.03
CA GLU A 256 29.17 14.67 -26.27
C GLU A 256 29.89 15.91 -26.83
N THR A 257 29.34 17.11 -26.63
CA THR A 257 29.89 18.37 -27.18
C THR A 257 31.00 19.01 -26.33
N HIS A 258 31.16 18.60 -25.06
CA HIS A 258 32.07 19.25 -24.10
C HIS A 258 33.23 18.35 -23.62
N GLY A 259 33.59 17.32 -24.38
CA GLY A 259 34.81 16.53 -24.15
C GLY A 259 34.83 15.71 -22.86
N GLY A 260 33.68 15.57 -22.18
CA GLY A 260 33.51 14.51 -21.20
C GLY A 260 33.58 13.18 -21.93
N ALA A 261 34.37 12.22 -21.44
CA ALA A 261 34.25 10.85 -21.92
C ALA A 261 32.76 10.46 -21.84
N PRO A 262 32.18 9.80 -22.86
CA PRO A 262 30.91 9.14 -22.65
C PRO A 262 31.23 8.08 -21.61
N ALA A 263 30.99 8.39 -20.33
CA ALA A 263 30.81 7.34 -19.35
C ALA A 263 29.76 6.46 -20.00
N ALA A 264 30.11 5.20 -20.28
CA ALA A 264 29.13 4.20 -20.67
C ALA A 264 27.92 4.44 -19.77
N TYR A 265 26.83 4.96 -20.34
CA TYR A 265 25.70 5.46 -19.57
C TYR A 265 25.07 4.21 -18.96
N SER A 266 25.55 3.82 -17.78
CA SER A 266 25.07 2.70 -17.00
C SER A 266 23.85 3.20 -16.23
N TYR A 267 22.74 3.40 -16.93
CA TYR A 267 21.46 3.41 -16.24
C TYR A 267 21.24 2.00 -15.69
N GLY A 268 21.17 1.89 -14.37
CA GLY A 268 20.68 0.67 -13.72
C GLY A 268 19.25 0.36 -14.16
N ALA A 269 18.80 -0.87 -13.89
CA ALA A 269 17.49 -1.41 -14.28
C ALA A 269 16.28 -0.45 -14.09
N ILE A 270 16.36 0.46 -13.11
CA ILE A 270 15.32 1.41 -12.72
C ILE A 270 14.89 2.37 -13.87
N ALA A 271 15.80 2.83 -14.74
CA ALA A 271 15.40 3.73 -15.83
C ALA A 271 14.84 3.01 -17.06
N SER A 272 15.33 1.79 -17.33
CA SER A 272 14.78 0.95 -18.40
C SER A 272 13.34 0.53 -18.12
N ASP A 273 12.99 0.24 -16.86
CA ASP A 273 11.61 -0.06 -16.46
C ASP A 273 10.68 1.15 -16.65
N ALA A 274 11.16 2.35 -16.38
CA ALA A 274 10.41 3.59 -16.60
C ALA A 274 10.16 3.83 -18.10
N TYR A 275 11.14 3.57 -18.97
CA TYR A 275 10.97 3.68 -20.42
C TYR A 275 9.97 2.65 -20.96
N PHE A 276 10.07 1.38 -20.53
CA PHE A 276 9.08 0.36 -20.88
C PHE A 276 7.68 0.76 -20.45
N ARG A 277 7.50 1.23 -19.21
CA ARG A 277 6.20 1.70 -18.73
C ARG A 277 5.66 2.85 -19.57
N ASN A 278 6.50 3.81 -19.96
CA ASN A 278 6.09 4.93 -20.80
C ASN A 278 5.66 4.51 -22.21
N ILE A 279 6.38 3.58 -22.82
CA ILE A 279 5.99 3.03 -24.14
C ILE A 279 4.64 2.33 -24.01
N ALA A 280 4.46 1.49 -22.99
CA ALA A 280 3.20 0.77 -22.79
C ALA A 280 2.01 1.70 -22.50
N MET A 281 2.22 2.74 -21.69
CA MET A 281 1.20 3.77 -21.47
C MET A 281 0.88 4.55 -22.74
N ALA A 282 1.88 4.88 -23.57
CA ALA A 282 1.64 5.52 -24.86
C ALA A 282 0.87 4.60 -25.82
N MET A 283 1.12 3.29 -25.78
CA MET A 283 0.38 2.30 -26.55
C MET A 283 -1.08 2.21 -26.11
N LEU A 284 -1.36 2.26 -24.81
CA LEU A 284 -2.73 2.33 -24.27
C LEU A 284 -3.43 3.65 -24.63
N ASN A 285 -2.74 4.78 -24.55
CA ASN A 285 -3.29 6.07 -24.98
C ASN A 285 -3.60 6.07 -26.49
N TYR A 286 -2.76 5.42 -27.29
CA TYR A 286 -3.03 5.20 -28.72
C TYR A 286 -4.27 4.33 -28.91
N GLU A 287 -4.40 3.21 -28.20
CA GLU A 287 -5.57 2.32 -28.22
C GLU A 287 -6.84 3.09 -27.86
N GLN A 288 -6.82 3.87 -26.78
CA GLN A 288 -7.95 4.70 -26.38
C GLN A 288 -8.35 5.71 -27.46
N ALA A 289 -7.37 6.32 -28.13
CA ALA A 289 -7.61 7.33 -29.15
C ALA A 289 -8.02 6.74 -30.52
N LYS A 290 -7.65 5.49 -30.82
CA LYS A 290 -7.78 4.88 -32.15
C LYS A 290 -8.63 3.60 -32.17
N GLY A 291 -9.04 3.09 -31.01
CA GLY A 291 -9.77 1.83 -30.82
C GLY A 291 -8.94 0.56 -31.01
N GLN A 292 -7.62 0.68 -31.16
CA GLN A 292 -6.69 -0.44 -31.35
C GLN A 292 -5.24 -0.02 -31.06
N PHE A 293 -4.40 -0.96 -30.65
CA PHE A 293 -2.97 -0.75 -30.44
C PHE A 293 -2.23 -0.36 -31.73
N PRO A 294 -1.01 0.23 -31.63
CA PRO A 294 -0.34 0.86 -32.78
C PRO A 294 0.08 -0.13 -33.89
N VAL A 295 -0.74 -0.20 -34.94
CA VAL A 295 -0.37 -0.47 -36.33
C VAL A 295 -1.34 0.39 -37.12
N ASP A 296 -0.88 1.45 -37.79
CA ASP A 296 -1.80 2.51 -38.20
C ASP A 296 -2.89 2.02 -39.17
N THR A 297 -4.13 2.38 -38.87
CA THR A 297 -5.30 2.16 -39.73
C THR A 297 -5.38 3.25 -40.79
N GLY A 298 -5.19 2.90 -42.06
CA GLY A 298 -5.25 3.83 -43.19
C GLY A 298 -4.69 3.26 -44.48
N ASN A 299 -4.28 4.12 -45.41
CA ASN A 299 -3.65 3.76 -46.70
C ASN A 299 -2.10 3.71 -46.63
N PHE A 300 -1.49 3.57 -45.44
CA PHE A 300 -0.04 3.64 -45.23
C PHE A 300 0.66 2.28 -45.36
N PHE A 301 0.18 1.49 -46.31
CA PHE A 301 0.68 0.16 -46.61
C PHE A 301 1.20 0.10 -48.03
N ASP A 302 2.16 -0.79 -48.28
CA ASP A 302 2.51 -1.18 -49.64
C ASP A 302 1.38 -2.00 -50.28
N ALA A 303 1.53 -2.31 -51.57
CA ALA A 303 0.54 -3.10 -52.33
C ALA A 303 0.29 -4.51 -51.75
N ASN A 304 1.14 -5.00 -50.86
CA ASN A 304 1.04 -6.30 -50.22
C ASN A 304 0.46 -6.22 -48.78
N GLY A 305 0.06 -5.03 -48.33
CA GLY A 305 -0.46 -4.82 -46.98
C GLY A 305 0.60 -4.72 -45.89
N ASN A 306 1.89 -4.52 -46.25
CA ASN A 306 2.95 -4.27 -45.28
C ASN A 306 2.99 -2.78 -44.92
N PRO A 307 3.06 -2.41 -43.63
CA PRO A 307 3.17 -1.02 -43.23
C PRO A 307 4.47 -0.38 -43.74
N TYR A 308 4.43 0.91 -44.06
CA TYR A 308 5.63 1.65 -44.49
C TYR A 308 6.58 1.96 -43.33
N LEU A 309 6.04 2.19 -42.14
CA LEU A 309 6.76 2.66 -40.95
C LEU A 309 6.44 1.80 -39.73
N SER A 310 7.41 1.73 -38.81
CA SER A 310 7.32 1.05 -37.52
C SER A 310 6.21 1.62 -36.64
N TRP A 311 5.57 0.76 -35.83
CA TRP A 311 4.64 1.17 -34.77
C TRP A 311 5.24 2.22 -33.83
N ARG A 312 6.58 2.18 -33.64
CA ARG A 312 7.35 3.15 -32.84
C ARG A 312 7.25 4.56 -33.39
N VAL A 313 7.13 4.71 -34.71
CA VAL A 313 6.93 6.01 -35.38
C VAL A 313 5.52 6.52 -35.12
N HIS A 314 4.49 5.67 -35.26
CA HIS A 314 3.10 6.05 -34.99
C HIS A 314 2.83 6.34 -33.50
N LEU A 315 3.69 5.86 -32.62
CA LEU A 315 3.63 6.14 -31.18
C LEU A 315 4.23 7.50 -30.79
N LEU A 316 5.03 8.12 -31.68
CA LEU A 316 5.71 9.38 -31.41
C LEU A 316 4.78 10.49 -30.88
N PRO A 317 3.58 10.76 -31.45
CA PRO A 317 2.64 11.74 -30.90
C PRO A 317 2.29 11.51 -29.42
N PHE A 318 2.11 10.26 -29.03
CA PHE A 318 1.72 9.84 -27.68
C PHE A 318 2.89 9.82 -26.69
N LEU A 319 4.12 9.84 -27.22
CA LEU A 319 5.37 9.98 -26.47
C LEU A 319 5.87 11.43 -26.43
N GLY A 320 5.07 12.40 -26.90
CA GLY A 320 5.46 13.81 -26.95
C GLY A 320 6.43 14.16 -28.08
N HIS A 321 6.58 13.30 -29.09
CA HIS A 321 7.45 13.47 -30.25
C HIS A 321 6.72 13.91 -31.54
N GLN A 322 5.67 14.74 -31.42
CA GLN A 322 4.85 15.19 -32.55
C GLN A 322 5.66 15.86 -33.67
N ALA A 323 6.67 16.69 -33.35
CA ALA A 323 7.46 17.37 -34.37
C ALA A 323 8.41 16.43 -35.15
N LEU A 324 8.87 15.34 -34.52
CA LEU A 324 9.62 14.28 -35.20
C LEU A 324 8.66 13.46 -36.08
N TYR A 325 7.46 13.15 -35.57
CA TYR A 325 6.41 12.49 -36.33
C TYR A 325 6.06 13.26 -37.62
N SER A 326 5.87 14.58 -37.53
CA SER A 326 5.56 15.43 -38.67
C SER A 326 6.66 15.53 -39.74
N GLN A 327 7.89 15.08 -39.45
CA GLN A 327 8.97 14.99 -40.44
C GLN A 327 8.87 13.72 -41.29
N PHE A 328 8.18 12.67 -40.81
CA PHE A 328 8.01 11.44 -41.57
C PHE A 328 7.01 11.63 -42.71
N ASN A 329 7.38 11.11 -43.88
CA ASN A 329 6.41 10.86 -44.94
C ASN A 329 5.74 9.52 -44.68
N LEU A 330 4.51 9.54 -44.19
CA LEU A 330 3.75 8.32 -43.84
C LEU A 330 3.38 7.46 -45.06
N GLN A 331 3.46 8.02 -46.27
CA GLN A 331 3.20 7.32 -47.54
C GLN A 331 4.47 6.78 -48.20
N GLU A 332 5.58 6.71 -47.47
CA GLU A 332 6.88 6.31 -47.96
C GLU A 332 7.52 5.31 -47.00
N PRO A 333 8.16 4.23 -47.49
CA PRO A 333 8.79 3.26 -46.61
C PRO A 333 9.88 3.89 -45.75
N TRP A 334 10.16 3.26 -44.61
CA TRP A 334 11.18 3.69 -43.65
C TRP A 334 12.57 3.96 -44.26
N ASN A 335 12.93 3.29 -45.36
CA ASN A 335 14.19 3.43 -46.07
C ASN A 335 14.10 4.30 -47.33
N GLY A 336 12.99 5.01 -47.54
CA GLY A 336 12.86 5.99 -48.62
C GLY A 336 13.70 7.25 -48.39
N PRO A 337 13.91 8.07 -49.43
CA PRO A 337 14.76 9.27 -49.37
C PRO A 337 14.36 10.29 -48.28
N THR A 338 13.07 10.42 -47.94
CA THR A 338 12.59 11.35 -46.90
C THR A 338 12.79 10.79 -45.50
N ASN A 339 12.53 9.49 -45.33
CA ASN A 339 12.48 8.85 -44.01
C ASN A 339 13.86 8.32 -43.55
N LEU A 340 14.73 7.91 -44.48
CA LEU A 340 16.04 7.35 -44.17
C LEU A 340 16.93 8.28 -43.32
N PRO A 341 17.01 9.61 -43.59
CA PRO A 341 17.79 10.53 -42.75
C PRO A 341 17.28 10.64 -41.30
N LEU A 342 16.01 10.33 -41.04
CA LEU A 342 15.41 10.40 -39.70
C LEU A 342 15.82 9.22 -38.82
N LEU A 343 16.47 8.20 -39.38
CA LEU A 343 16.93 7.04 -38.63
C LEU A 343 17.89 7.45 -37.48
N GLY A 344 18.77 8.42 -37.72
CA GLY A 344 19.68 8.97 -36.71
C GLY A 344 19.01 9.83 -35.61
N LYS A 345 17.70 10.05 -35.68
CA LYS A 345 16.92 10.81 -34.70
C LYS A 345 16.12 9.90 -33.75
N MET A 346 16.60 8.68 -33.50
CA MET A 346 15.95 7.73 -32.61
C MET A 346 15.79 8.29 -31.19
N PRO A 347 14.57 8.41 -30.66
CA PRO A 347 14.35 8.78 -29.26
C PRO A 347 14.96 7.76 -28.28
N ASP A 348 15.44 8.25 -27.14
CA ASP A 348 16.15 7.44 -26.13
C ASP A 348 15.28 6.39 -25.47
N ILE A 349 13.98 6.66 -25.40
CA ILE A 349 13.00 5.74 -24.85
C ILE A 349 13.01 4.38 -25.58
N PHE A 350 13.42 4.35 -26.85
CA PHE A 350 13.57 3.12 -27.64
C PHE A 350 14.99 2.54 -27.61
N ARG A 351 15.94 3.13 -26.89
CA ARG A 351 17.32 2.65 -26.80
C ARG A 351 17.47 1.69 -25.62
N SER A 352 18.00 0.51 -25.90
CA SER A 352 18.31 -0.48 -24.86
C SER A 352 19.57 -0.13 -24.08
N ALA A 353 19.65 -0.61 -22.84
CA ALA A 353 20.83 -0.40 -22.01
C ALA A 353 22.08 -1.04 -22.68
N GLY A 354 23.18 -0.29 -22.68
CA GLY A 354 24.44 -0.71 -23.30
C GLY A 354 24.53 -0.48 -24.82
N ASP A 355 23.46 -0.03 -25.49
CA ASP A 355 23.56 0.42 -26.88
C ASP A 355 24.28 1.79 -26.97
N ALA A 356 25.01 1.99 -28.08
CA ALA A 356 25.67 3.26 -28.35
C ALA A 356 24.66 4.40 -28.50
N SER A 357 25.02 5.61 -28.07
CA SER A 357 24.16 6.80 -28.22
C SER A 357 23.82 7.11 -29.68
N SER A 358 24.72 6.82 -30.60
CA SER A 358 24.55 6.94 -32.05
C SER A 358 23.80 5.76 -32.69
N SER A 359 23.33 4.80 -31.89
CA SER A 359 22.58 3.66 -32.39
C SER A 359 21.32 4.14 -33.14
N THR A 360 21.12 3.52 -34.29
CA THR A 360 19.94 3.69 -35.16
C THR A 360 18.97 2.52 -35.03
N THR A 361 19.31 1.55 -34.18
CA THR A 361 18.57 0.31 -33.99
C THR A 361 18.05 0.22 -32.57
N THR A 362 16.91 -0.45 -32.41
CA THR A 362 16.25 -0.73 -31.14
C THR A 362 16.11 -2.23 -30.94
N ARG A 363 16.14 -2.66 -29.68
CA ARG A 363 15.81 -4.04 -29.26
C ARG A 363 14.42 -4.15 -28.66
N VAL A 364 13.71 -3.04 -28.50
CA VAL A 364 12.32 -2.99 -28.01
C VAL A 364 11.41 -3.44 -29.15
N VAL A 365 10.96 -4.68 -29.14
CA VAL A 365 10.23 -5.36 -30.23
C VAL A 365 8.96 -6.03 -29.72
N THR A 366 8.02 -6.32 -30.60
CA THR A 366 6.85 -7.14 -30.28
C THR A 366 6.91 -8.53 -30.92
N PHE A 367 6.03 -9.45 -30.49
CA PHE A 367 5.81 -10.71 -31.18
C PHE A 367 4.82 -10.52 -32.35
N THR A 368 5.11 -11.17 -33.47
CA THR A 368 4.28 -11.14 -34.68
C THR A 368 3.93 -12.55 -35.12
N GLY A 369 2.75 -12.74 -35.69
CA GLY A 369 2.24 -14.05 -36.12
C GLY A 369 0.74 -14.19 -35.87
N PRO A 370 0.08 -15.24 -36.37
CA PRO A 370 -1.38 -15.40 -36.26
C PRO A 370 -1.90 -15.38 -34.81
N ASP A 371 -1.10 -15.89 -33.88
CA ASP A 371 -1.47 -16.05 -32.48
C ASP A 371 -0.85 -14.98 -31.57
N ALA A 372 0.03 -14.14 -32.10
CA ALA A 372 0.70 -13.06 -31.36
C ALA A 372 -0.11 -11.76 -31.39
N PRO A 373 0.05 -10.87 -30.39
CA PRO A 373 -0.72 -9.62 -30.31
C PRO A 373 -0.70 -8.80 -31.59
N PHE A 374 0.45 -8.65 -32.26
CA PHE A 374 0.59 -7.85 -33.49
C PHE A 374 0.57 -8.70 -34.77
N GLY A 375 -0.40 -9.61 -34.86
CA GLY A 375 -0.55 -10.56 -35.97
C GLY A 375 -0.97 -9.96 -37.31
N ARG A 376 -0.62 -10.66 -38.39
CA ARG A 376 -1.26 -10.46 -39.70
C ARG A 376 -2.62 -11.15 -39.68
N ASN A 377 -3.67 -10.42 -40.03
CA ASN A 377 -4.89 -11.06 -40.51
C ASN A 377 -4.56 -11.85 -41.82
N ALA A 378 -5.48 -12.70 -42.28
CA ALA A 378 -5.32 -13.60 -43.44
C ALA A 378 -4.49 -13.01 -44.62
N VAL A 379 -3.75 -13.86 -45.34
CA VAL A 379 -2.90 -13.47 -46.49
C VAL A 379 -3.63 -12.47 -47.41
N GLY A 380 -3.09 -11.25 -47.51
CA GLY A 380 -3.65 -10.15 -48.32
C GLY A 380 -4.46 -9.10 -47.55
N SER A 381 -4.57 -9.20 -46.22
CA SER A 381 -5.17 -8.16 -45.37
C SER A 381 -4.10 -7.29 -44.69
N ALA A 382 -4.43 -6.02 -44.47
CA ALA A 382 -3.54 -5.07 -43.81
C ALA A 382 -3.23 -5.52 -42.37
N GLN A 383 -1.97 -5.35 -41.95
CA GLN A 383 -1.58 -5.57 -40.56
C GLN A 383 -2.33 -4.57 -39.66
N SER A 384 -2.97 -5.06 -38.60
CA SER A 384 -3.69 -4.24 -37.62
C SER A 384 -3.19 -4.56 -36.21
N GLY A 385 -3.15 -3.57 -35.34
CA GLY A 385 -2.94 -3.81 -33.91
C GLY A 385 -4.22 -4.37 -33.28
N PRO A 386 -4.12 -5.12 -32.18
CA PRO A 386 -5.28 -5.66 -31.51
C PRO A 386 -6.07 -4.55 -30.80
N ALA A 387 -7.39 -4.70 -30.69
CA ALA A 387 -8.19 -3.89 -29.78
C ALA A 387 -8.10 -4.45 -28.35
N LEU A 388 -8.30 -3.62 -27.32
CA LEU A 388 -8.16 -4.06 -25.92
C LEU A 388 -9.09 -5.25 -25.59
N ASN A 389 -10.27 -5.31 -26.20
CA ASN A 389 -11.24 -6.39 -26.01
C ASN A 389 -10.85 -7.72 -26.69
N GLN A 390 -9.77 -7.76 -27.46
CA GLN A 390 -9.30 -8.98 -28.14
C GLN A 390 -8.34 -9.81 -27.29
N PHE A 391 -7.86 -9.27 -26.16
CA PHE A 391 -7.00 -9.95 -25.19
C PHE A 391 -7.83 -10.87 -24.29
N THR A 392 -8.24 -12.03 -24.80
CA THR A 392 -9.13 -12.95 -24.06
C THR A 392 -8.42 -13.66 -22.91
N ASP A 393 -7.09 -13.72 -22.93
CA ASP A 393 -6.28 -14.29 -21.85
C ASP A 393 -6.02 -13.28 -20.71
N GLY A 394 -6.42 -12.02 -20.90
CA GLY A 394 -6.26 -10.93 -19.96
C GLY A 394 -5.10 -10.00 -20.32
N THR A 395 -5.29 -8.69 -20.13
CA THR A 395 -4.29 -7.67 -20.47
C THR A 395 -3.05 -7.73 -19.58
N SER A 396 -3.20 -8.17 -18.33
CA SER A 396 -2.11 -8.43 -17.39
C SER A 396 -1.37 -9.75 -17.65
N ASN A 397 -1.80 -10.55 -18.63
CA ASN A 397 -1.24 -11.89 -18.92
C ASN A 397 -0.67 -12.00 -20.34
N THR A 398 -0.65 -10.91 -21.09
CA THR A 398 -0.22 -10.90 -22.49
C THR A 398 0.89 -9.89 -22.68
N ILE A 399 2.06 -10.33 -23.15
CA ILE A 399 3.20 -9.48 -23.52
C ILE A 399 2.81 -8.62 -24.71
N LEU A 400 2.81 -7.31 -24.52
CA LEU A 400 2.59 -6.34 -25.59
C LEU A 400 3.87 -6.09 -26.39
N PHE A 401 5.00 -5.95 -25.69
CA PHE A 401 6.35 -5.87 -26.28
C PHE A 401 7.42 -6.25 -25.26
N LEU A 402 8.63 -6.49 -25.74
CA LEU A 402 9.77 -6.96 -24.94
C LEU A 402 11.09 -6.38 -25.43
N GLU A 403 12.15 -6.62 -24.66
CA GLU A 403 13.53 -6.38 -25.04
C GLU A 403 14.17 -7.66 -25.60
N ALA A 404 14.56 -7.66 -26.87
CA ALA A 404 15.30 -8.76 -27.48
C ALA A 404 16.82 -8.62 -27.28
N GLY A 405 17.55 -9.68 -27.59
CA GLY A 405 19.01 -9.70 -27.58
C GLY A 405 19.64 -8.71 -28.57
N PRO A 406 20.88 -8.25 -28.34
CA PRO A 406 21.56 -7.28 -29.22
C PRO A 406 21.63 -7.72 -30.70
N ASN A 407 21.73 -9.02 -30.95
CA ASN A 407 21.77 -9.61 -32.30
C ASN A 407 20.41 -9.63 -33.02
N ARG A 408 19.33 -9.19 -32.37
CA ARG A 408 17.99 -9.01 -32.94
C ARG A 408 17.58 -7.55 -33.08
N ALA A 409 18.49 -6.61 -32.84
CA ALA A 409 18.20 -5.18 -32.99
C ALA A 409 17.78 -4.85 -34.43
N VAL A 410 16.75 -4.02 -34.58
CA VAL A 410 16.20 -3.59 -35.87
C VAL A 410 16.26 -2.07 -36.00
N PRO A 411 16.39 -1.49 -37.21
CA PRO A 411 16.24 -0.05 -37.39
C PRO A 411 14.91 0.42 -36.80
N TRP A 412 14.90 1.42 -35.91
CA TRP A 412 13.69 1.74 -35.12
C TRP A 412 12.49 2.23 -35.95
N THR A 413 12.76 2.78 -37.14
CA THR A 413 11.73 3.22 -38.10
C THR A 413 11.22 2.09 -38.98
N LYS A 414 11.91 0.94 -39.05
CA LYS A 414 11.53 -0.21 -39.87
C LYS A 414 10.41 -1.00 -39.19
N PRO A 415 9.28 -1.28 -39.88
CA PRO A 415 8.23 -2.13 -39.34
C PRO A 415 8.61 -3.60 -39.40
N GLN A 416 9.57 -3.97 -38.56
CA GLN A 416 10.04 -5.33 -38.40
C GLN A 416 10.13 -5.62 -36.90
N ASP A 417 9.64 -6.79 -36.53
CA ASP A 417 9.59 -7.31 -35.17
C ASP A 417 9.85 -8.82 -35.19
N VAL A 418 9.77 -9.50 -34.05
CA VAL A 418 10.16 -10.92 -33.94
C VAL A 418 8.97 -11.84 -34.24
N PRO A 419 9.11 -12.83 -35.15
CA PRO A 419 8.06 -13.82 -35.37
C PRO A 419 7.97 -14.77 -34.18
N LEU A 420 6.76 -15.02 -33.69
CA LEU A 420 6.50 -15.99 -32.62
C LEU A 420 6.56 -17.41 -33.19
N ASP A 421 7.49 -18.22 -32.68
CA ASP A 421 7.44 -19.68 -32.78
C ASP A 421 6.94 -20.21 -31.43
N VAL A 422 5.67 -20.62 -31.37
CA VAL A 422 5.04 -21.11 -30.12
C VAL A 422 5.75 -22.35 -29.55
N ASN A 423 6.47 -23.11 -30.37
CA ASN A 423 7.22 -24.28 -29.89
C ASN A 423 8.62 -23.91 -29.38
N ASN A 424 9.12 -22.72 -29.74
CA ASN A 424 10.45 -22.27 -29.36
C ASN A 424 10.55 -20.73 -29.32
N PRO A 425 9.78 -20.06 -28.45
CA PRO A 425 9.67 -18.60 -28.45
C PRO A 425 11.00 -17.90 -28.10
N LEU A 426 11.84 -18.53 -27.28
CA LEU A 426 13.15 -17.99 -26.90
C LEU A 426 14.11 -17.83 -28.08
N ALA A 427 14.08 -18.73 -29.07
CA ALA A 427 14.98 -18.65 -30.23
C ALA A 427 14.77 -17.39 -31.07
N ALA A 428 13.55 -16.83 -31.06
CA ALA A 428 13.23 -15.58 -31.73
C ALA A 428 13.95 -14.38 -31.08
N LEU A 429 14.23 -14.44 -29.78
CA LEU A 429 14.78 -13.33 -28.99
C LEU A 429 16.29 -13.15 -29.13
N GLY A 430 17.01 -14.15 -29.65
CA GLY A 430 18.44 -14.05 -29.93
C GLY A 430 19.32 -14.24 -28.71
N ASP A 431 20.36 -13.42 -28.57
CA ASP A 431 21.38 -13.53 -27.51
C ASP A 431 20.85 -12.96 -26.19
N LEU A 432 20.52 -13.86 -25.28
CA LEU A 432 20.00 -13.56 -23.94
C LEU A 432 21.05 -13.81 -22.84
N SER A 433 22.35 -13.70 -23.17
CA SER A 433 23.45 -13.90 -22.21
C SER A 433 23.41 -12.94 -21.01
N GLY A 434 22.58 -11.89 -21.07
CA GLY A 434 22.30 -10.97 -19.96
C GLY A 434 21.49 -11.58 -18.81
N GLY A 435 20.96 -12.79 -18.97
CA GLY A 435 20.28 -13.54 -17.90
C GLY A 435 18.80 -13.17 -17.69
N GLU A 436 18.31 -12.11 -18.32
CA GLU A 436 16.98 -11.55 -18.10
C GLU A 436 16.35 -11.06 -19.41
N ILE A 437 15.02 -11.09 -19.48
CA ILE A 437 14.18 -10.59 -20.57
C ILE A 437 13.20 -9.60 -19.95
N ARG A 438 13.29 -8.33 -20.33
CA ARG A 438 12.33 -7.32 -19.90
C ARG A 438 11.12 -7.33 -20.82
N VAL A 439 9.91 -7.34 -20.25
CA VAL A 439 8.66 -7.36 -20.98
C VAL A 439 7.69 -6.30 -20.44
N ALA A 440 6.87 -5.74 -21.32
CA ALA A 440 5.70 -4.96 -20.94
C ALA A 440 4.44 -5.73 -21.34
N LEU A 441 3.47 -5.79 -20.43
CA LEU A 441 2.19 -6.45 -20.66
C LEU A 441 1.18 -5.46 -21.24
N ALA A 442 0.06 -5.97 -21.75
CA ALA A 442 -0.98 -5.17 -22.40
C ALA A 442 -1.72 -4.22 -21.43
N ASP A 443 -1.60 -4.41 -20.11
CA ASP A 443 -2.08 -3.47 -19.08
C ASP A 443 -1.02 -2.41 -18.66
N ALA A 444 0.11 -2.35 -19.37
CA ALA A 444 1.26 -1.50 -19.10
C ALA A 444 2.04 -1.78 -17.80
N SER A 445 1.81 -2.93 -17.17
CA SER A 445 2.76 -3.48 -16.20
C SER A 445 4.05 -3.90 -16.91
N VAL A 446 5.16 -3.89 -16.16
CA VAL A 446 6.51 -4.24 -16.66
C VAL A 446 7.04 -5.35 -15.79
N LEU A 447 7.47 -6.44 -16.42
CA LEU A 447 8.05 -7.61 -15.77
C LEU A 447 9.46 -7.86 -16.28
N THR A 448 10.27 -8.49 -15.43
CA THR A 448 11.57 -9.03 -15.81
C THR A 448 11.53 -10.54 -15.65
N LEU A 449 11.59 -11.25 -16.77
CA LEU A 449 11.61 -12.71 -16.84
C LEU A 449 13.06 -13.18 -16.90
N PRO A 450 13.41 -14.39 -16.44
CA PRO A 450 14.76 -14.90 -16.64
C PRO A 450 14.93 -15.39 -18.10
N SER A 451 16.18 -15.42 -18.59
CA SER A 451 16.46 -15.89 -19.95
C SER A 451 16.30 -17.41 -20.14
N ASP A 452 16.16 -18.17 -19.06
CA ASP A 452 15.90 -19.62 -19.04
C ASP A 452 14.44 -19.97 -18.66
N ILE A 453 13.52 -19.00 -18.77
CA ILE A 453 12.08 -19.21 -18.60
C ILE A 453 11.59 -20.43 -19.42
N ASP A 454 10.65 -21.19 -18.84
CA ASP A 454 10.05 -22.33 -19.54
C ASP A 454 9.43 -21.89 -20.89
N PRO A 455 9.80 -22.53 -22.02
CA PRO A 455 9.32 -22.14 -23.35
C PRO A 455 7.79 -22.14 -23.48
N ALA A 456 7.09 -23.09 -22.85
CA ALA A 456 5.63 -23.13 -22.88
C ALA A 456 5.03 -21.91 -22.18
N THR A 457 5.61 -21.53 -21.04
CA THR A 457 5.21 -20.35 -20.27
C THR A 457 5.42 -19.05 -21.06
N LEU A 458 6.56 -18.89 -21.74
CA LEU A 458 6.80 -17.71 -22.59
C LEU A 458 5.87 -17.68 -23.82
N ALA A 459 5.58 -18.84 -24.41
CA ALA A 459 4.64 -18.93 -25.53
C ALA A 459 3.25 -18.47 -25.10
N ALA A 460 2.80 -18.91 -23.93
CA ALA A 460 1.51 -18.56 -23.37
C ALA A 460 1.36 -17.04 -23.15
N LEU A 461 2.37 -16.41 -22.53
CA LEU A 461 2.46 -14.95 -22.40
C LEU A 461 2.52 -14.20 -23.74
N ALA A 462 3.01 -14.84 -24.80
CA ALA A 462 3.19 -14.23 -26.11
C ALA A 462 1.96 -14.36 -27.03
N THR A 463 0.87 -15.00 -26.57
CA THR A 463 -0.36 -15.19 -27.34
C THR A 463 -1.55 -14.43 -26.77
N LEU A 464 -2.53 -14.05 -27.62
CA LEU A 464 -3.71 -13.28 -27.19
C LEU A 464 -4.97 -14.11 -26.88
N ARG A 465 -5.01 -15.37 -27.32
CA ARG A 465 -6.19 -16.28 -27.32
C ARG A 465 -5.84 -17.73 -27.00
N GLY A 466 -4.76 -17.99 -26.29
CA GLY A 466 -4.33 -19.34 -25.92
C GLY A 466 -5.34 -20.08 -25.03
N ALA A 467 -6.18 -19.35 -24.28
CA ALA A 467 -7.04 -19.89 -23.21
C ALA A 467 -6.24 -20.64 -22.12
N GLU A 468 -4.95 -20.35 -22.01
CA GLU A 468 -4.02 -20.93 -21.06
C GLU A 468 -4.08 -20.09 -19.76
N PRO A 469 -4.28 -20.71 -18.58
CA PRO A 469 -4.24 -19.98 -17.31
C PRO A 469 -2.79 -19.56 -17.04
N VAL A 470 -2.47 -18.33 -17.40
CA VAL A 470 -1.15 -17.75 -17.22
C VAL A 470 -1.32 -16.51 -16.38
N ASP A 471 -0.88 -16.56 -15.14
CA ASP A 471 -0.79 -15.36 -14.31
C ASP A 471 0.64 -14.82 -14.47
N ALA A 472 0.84 -13.69 -15.16
CA ALA A 472 2.19 -13.20 -15.46
C ALA A 472 2.96 -12.78 -14.19
N ASP A 473 2.24 -12.28 -13.20
CA ASP A 473 2.73 -11.97 -11.88
C ASP A 473 3.15 -13.28 -11.17
N SER A 474 2.35 -14.33 -11.31
CA SER A 474 2.70 -15.68 -10.86
C SER A 474 3.95 -16.26 -11.53
N ILE A 475 4.19 -15.99 -12.82
CA ILE A 475 5.40 -16.43 -13.53
C ILE A 475 6.61 -15.68 -13.01
N ALA A 476 6.50 -14.36 -12.84
CA ALA A 476 7.58 -13.57 -12.25
C ALA A 476 7.93 -14.10 -10.85
N LEU A 477 6.95 -14.44 -10.01
CA LEU A 477 7.19 -15.08 -8.71
C LEU A 477 7.82 -16.47 -8.82
N ARG A 478 7.27 -17.34 -9.68
CA ARG A 478 7.74 -18.71 -9.89
C ARG A 478 9.19 -18.71 -10.34
N GLU A 479 9.53 -17.82 -11.25
CA GLU A 479 10.87 -17.72 -11.81
C GLU A 479 11.85 -16.98 -10.88
N LEU A 480 11.40 -15.98 -10.10
CA LEU A 480 12.18 -15.41 -9.00
C LEU A 480 12.51 -16.47 -7.94
N ALA A 481 11.53 -17.29 -7.55
CA ALA A 481 11.70 -18.39 -6.61
C ALA A 481 12.65 -19.48 -7.16
N ARG A 482 12.53 -19.86 -8.44
CA ARG A 482 13.47 -20.80 -9.11
C ARG A 482 14.88 -20.24 -9.20
N ALA A 483 15.04 -18.93 -9.40
CA ALA A 483 16.33 -18.24 -9.42
C ALA A 483 16.92 -17.97 -8.03
N GLY A 484 16.25 -18.39 -6.95
CA GLY A 484 16.67 -18.13 -5.56
C GLY A 484 16.64 -16.64 -5.18
N ARG A 485 15.90 -15.82 -5.93
CA ARG A 485 15.73 -14.38 -5.67
C ARG A 485 14.44 -14.18 -4.88
N PRO A 486 14.49 -13.64 -3.66
CA PRO A 486 13.27 -13.40 -2.89
C PRO A 486 12.44 -12.32 -3.59
N PRO A 487 11.13 -12.52 -3.78
CA PRO A 487 10.27 -11.50 -4.34
C PRO A 487 10.24 -10.28 -3.40
N ASN A 488 10.26 -9.07 -3.99
CA ASN A 488 10.43 -7.83 -3.23
C ASN A 488 9.08 -7.21 -2.83
N LEU A 489 9.10 -6.30 -1.86
CA LEU A 489 7.92 -5.59 -1.36
C LEU A 489 7.09 -4.91 -2.47
N ASN A 490 7.70 -4.42 -3.55
CA ASN A 490 6.96 -3.74 -4.61
C ASN A 490 6.01 -4.70 -5.35
N TYR A 491 6.38 -5.98 -5.46
CA TYR A 491 5.52 -7.00 -6.03
C TYR A 491 4.24 -7.18 -5.20
N LEU A 492 4.40 -7.32 -3.88
CA LEU A 492 3.29 -7.43 -2.95
C LEU A 492 2.38 -6.19 -2.97
N LEU A 493 2.98 -5.00 -2.99
CA LEU A 493 2.22 -3.76 -3.10
C LEU A 493 1.42 -3.68 -4.42
N ASN A 494 1.91 -4.27 -5.51
CA ASN A 494 1.19 -4.32 -6.77
C ASN A 494 0.02 -5.32 -6.74
N ASN A 495 0.19 -6.50 -6.11
CA ASN A 495 -0.91 -7.45 -5.91
C ASN A 495 -2.10 -6.81 -5.20
N TYR A 496 -1.85 -6.11 -4.09
CA TYR A 496 -2.89 -5.43 -3.33
C TYR A 496 -3.53 -4.27 -4.12
N LYS A 497 -2.79 -3.61 -5.02
CA LYS A 497 -3.37 -2.61 -5.93
C LYS A 497 -4.31 -3.26 -6.94
N GLN A 498 -3.92 -4.40 -7.52
CA GLN A 498 -4.80 -5.13 -8.46
C GLN A 498 -6.06 -5.64 -7.76
N ILE A 499 -5.95 -6.17 -6.54
CA ILE A 499 -7.12 -6.54 -5.73
C ILE A 499 -8.05 -5.33 -5.55
N MET A 500 -7.51 -4.16 -5.19
CA MET A 500 -8.33 -2.96 -5.02
C MET A 500 -8.97 -2.50 -6.32
N LEU A 501 -8.23 -2.46 -7.43
CA LEU A 501 -8.80 -2.10 -8.74
C LEU A 501 -9.97 -3.02 -9.11
N ALA A 502 -9.81 -4.33 -8.93
CA ALA A 502 -10.87 -5.29 -9.17
C ALA A 502 -12.07 -5.12 -8.22
N MET A 503 -11.82 -4.79 -6.95
CA MET A 503 -12.89 -4.44 -6.00
C MET A 503 -13.66 -3.18 -6.41
N PHE A 504 -12.98 -2.18 -6.98
CA PHE A 504 -13.59 -0.95 -7.47
C PHE A 504 -14.40 -1.17 -8.75
N ASP A 505 -13.93 -2.01 -9.67
CA ASP A 505 -14.71 -2.37 -10.86
C ASP A 505 -15.94 -3.21 -10.49
N TYR A 506 -15.80 -4.09 -9.49
CA TYR A 506 -16.94 -4.77 -8.87
C TYR A 506 -17.92 -3.76 -8.26
N GLU A 507 -17.44 -2.79 -7.47
CA GLU A 507 -18.25 -1.74 -6.86
C GLU A 507 -19.00 -0.92 -7.90
N ARG A 508 -18.34 -0.51 -8.99
CA ARG A 508 -18.98 0.24 -10.08
C ARG A 508 -20.11 -0.56 -10.75
N ALA A 509 -19.94 -1.88 -10.86
CA ALA A 509 -20.94 -2.76 -11.45
C ALA A 509 -22.11 -3.09 -10.50
N HIS A 510 -21.90 -3.06 -9.19
CA HIS A 510 -22.86 -3.55 -8.18
C HIS A 510 -23.31 -2.49 -7.15
N ALA A 511 -22.80 -1.26 -7.26
CA ALA A 511 -22.91 -0.15 -6.31
C ALA A 511 -22.43 -0.45 -4.87
N ARG A 512 -21.65 -1.52 -4.69
CA ARG A 512 -21.17 -2.03 -3.40
C ARG A 512 -19.87 -2.82 -3.57
N PHE A 513 -18.97 -2.73 -2.60
CA PHE A 513 -17.78 -3.57 -2.55
C PHE A 513 -18.14 -5.06 -2.41
N PRO A 514 -17.28 -5.98 -2.88
CA PRO A 514 -17.55 -7.41 -2.81
C PRO A 514 -17.49 -7.89 -1.37
N ALA A 515 -18.50 -8.68 -0.96
CA ALA A 515 -18.50 -9.40 0.31
C ALA A 515 -18.65 -10.89 0.07
N SER A 516 -18.16 -11.69 1.02
CA SER A 516 -18.33 -13.13 1.01
C SER A 516 -19.81 -13.52 0.97
N SER A 517 -20.12 -14.54 0.19
CA SER A 517 -21.50 -14.99 -0.06
C SER A 517 -21.94 -16.05 0.96
N PHE A 518 -23.22 -15.99 1.34
CA PHE A 518 -23.86 -16.91 2.27
C PHE A 518 -25.25 -17.27 1.76
N THR A 519 -25.77 -18.44 2.13
CA THR A 519 -27.17 -18.78 1.89
C THR A 519 -28.09 -17.91 2.75
N THR A 520 -29.39 -17.89 2.44
CA THR A 520 -30.40 -17.21 3.29
C THR A 520 -30.43 -17.75 4.73
N ALA A 521 -29.96 -18.98 4.95
CA ALA A 521 -29.79 -19.60 6.26
C ALA A 521 -28.44 -19.29 6.93
N GLY A 522 -27.61 -18.42 6.34
CA GLY A 522 -26.30 -18.02 6.85
C GLY A 522 -25.17 -19.02 6.58
N GLN A 523 -25.39 -20.05 5.76
CA GLN A 523 -24.35 -21.03 5.45
C GLN A 523 -23.30 -20.42 4.50
N PRO A 524 -22.00 -20.60 4.74
CA PRO A 524 -20.94 -20.05 3.90
C PRO A 524 -20.98 -20.64 2.48
N LEU A 525 -21.05 -19.77 1.47
CA LEU A 525 -20.88 -20.14 0.06
C LEU A 525 -19.43 -19.85 -0.34
N LEU A 526 -19.18 -18.82 -1.14
CA LEU A 526 -17.87 -18.49 -1.70
C LEU A 526 -17.32 -17.16 -1.17
N SER A 527 -16.00 -17.10 -1.07
CA SER A 527 -15.23 -15.90 -0.70
C SER A 527 -15.46 -14.71 -1.65
N TRP A 528 -15.33 -13.48 -1.14
CA TRP A 528 -15.29 -12.26 -1.97
C TRP A 528 -14.20 -12.31 -3.04
N ARG A 529 -13.10 -13.05 -2.78
CA ARG A 529 -11.99 -13.28 -3.71
C ARG A 529 -12.45 -13.98 -4.99
N VAL A 530 -13.43 -14.88 -4.89
CA VAL A 530 -14.03 -15.55 -6.06
C VAL A 530 -14.89 -14.57 -6.85
N LEU A 531 -15.60 -13.65 -6.19
CA LEU A 531 -16.49 -12.68 -6.85
C LEU A 531 -15.74 -11.65 -7.70
N ILE A 532 -14.49 -11.36 -7.37
CA ILE A 532 -13.67 -10.39 -8.12
C ILE A 532 -12.86 -11.02 -9.26
N LEU A 533 -12.87 -12.35 -9.42
CA LEU A 533 -12.14 -13.03 -10.48
C LEU A 533 -12.39 -12.47 -11.89
N PRO A 534 -13.63 -12.14 -12.32
CA PRO A 534 -13.86 -11.57 -13.64
C PRO A 534 -13.15 -10.23 -13.86
N TYR A 535 -12.99 -9.45 -12.79
CA TYR A 535 -12.36 -8.13 -12.80
C TYR A 535 -10.84 -8.21 -12.67
N LEU A 536 -10.32 -9.35 -12.23
CA LEU A 536 -8.89 -9.70 -12.24
C LEU A 536 -8.45 -10.40 -13.53
N GLY A 537 -9.34 -10.56 -14.53
CA GLY A 537 -9.05 -11.29 -15.76
C GLY A 537 -9.27 -12.82 -15.69
N TYR A 538 -9.74 -13.35 -14.55
CA TYR A 538 -9.99 -14.78 -14.33
C TYR A 538 -11.43 -15.21 -14.63
N GLY A 539 -12.04 -14.66 -15.69
CA GLY A 539 -13.43 -14.97 -16.07
C GLY A 539 -13.67 -16.46 -16.35
N SER A 540 -12.67 -17.15 -16.91
CA SER A 540 -12.72 -18.60 -17.16
C SER A 540 -12.75 -19.42 -15.87
N LEU A 541 -11.87 -19.10 -14.91
CA LEU A 541 -11.86 -19.73 -13.59
C LEU A 541 -13.16 -19.43 -12.82
N TYR A 542 -13.62 -18.18 -12.85
CA TYR A 542 -14.90 -17.78 -12.25
C TYR A 542 -16.08 -18.62 -12.77
N SER A 543 -16.07 -18.96 -14.05
CA SER A 543 -17.13 -19.76 -14.68
C SER A 543 -17.11 -21.23 -14.27
N LYS A 544 -15.99 -21.74 -13.74
CA LYS A 544 -15.88 -23.12 -13.21
C LYS A 544 -16.55 -23.25 -11.84
N PHE A 545 -16.60 -22.21 -11.02
CA PHE A 545 -17.18 -22.28 -9.67
C PHE A 545 -18.69 -22.51 -9.69
N ASN A 546 -19.19 -23.45 -8.87
CA ASN A 546 -20.61 -23.56 -8.59
C ASN A 546 -20.99 -22.63 -7.43
N ARG A 547 -21.54 -21.45 -7.77
CA ARG A 547 -21.88 -20.39 -6.81
C ARG A 547 -23.05 -20.71 -5.88
N ASN A 548 -23.79 -21.79 -6.15
CA ASN A 548 -24.88 -22.24 -5.29
C ASN A 548 -24.44 -23.33 -4.31
N GLU A 549 -23.18 -23.73 -4.34
CA GLU A 549 -22.60 -24.72 -3.44
C GLU A 549 -21.63 -24.05 -2.44
N PRO A 550 -21.45 -24.63 -1.24
CA PRO A 550 -20.40 -24.23 -0.31
C PRO A 550 -19.00 -24.27 -0.93
N TRP A 551 -18.08 -23.45 -0.41
CA TRP A 551 -16.67 -23.45 -0.81
C TRP A 551 -15.98 -24.82 -0.67
N ASP A 552 -16.43 -25.65 0.28
CA ASP A 552 -15.91 -26.98 0.59
C ASP A 552 -16.71 -28.11 -0.07
N SER A 553 -17.59 -27.82 -1.03
CA SER A 553 -18.20 -28.87 -1.86
C SER A 553 -17.12 -29.60 -2.67
N PRO A 554 -17.29 -30.90 -2.98
CA PRO A 554 -16.32 -31.64 -3.79
C PRO A 554 -15.98 -30.95 -5.12
N HIS A 555 -16.94 -30.25 -5.73
CA HIS A 555 -16.74 -29.48 -6.96
C HIS A 555 -15.88 -28.25 -6.71
N ASN A 556 -16.27 -27.37 -5.79
CA ASN A 556 -15.53 -26.12 -5.53
C ASN A 556 -14.15 -26.36 -4.88
N LEU A 557 -14.00 -27.45 -4.11
CA LEU A 557 -12.73 -27.85 -3.52
C LEU A 557 -11.70 -28.30 -4.58
N SER A 558 -12.16 -28.88 -5.70
CA SER A 558 -11.28 -29.26 -6.83
C SER A 558 -10.62 -28.07 -7.53
N LEU A 559 -11.16 -26.86 -7.34
CA LEU A 559 -10.63 -25.61 -7.91
C LEU A 559 -9.66 -24.90 -6.95
N LEU A 560 -9.41 -25.46 -5.78
CA LEU A 560 -8.63 -24.82 -4.74
C LEU A 560 -7.16 -24.60 -5.16
N ASP A 561 -6.60 -25.54 -5.94
CA ASP A 561 -5.23 -25.46 -6.47
C ASP A 561 -5.10 -24.44 -7.62
N GLU A 562 -6.21 -23.90 -8.14
CA GLU A 562 -6.22 -22.84 -9.17
C GLU A 562 -6.19 -21.42 -8.55
N MET A 563 -5.60 -21.24 -7.37
CA MET A 563 -5.51 -19.93 -6.69
C MET A 563 -4.73 -18.90 -7.53
N PRO A 564 -5.34 -17.75 -7.89
CA PRO A 564 -4.62 -16.64 -8.51
C PRO A 564 -3.45 -16.14 -7.65
N ALA A 565 -2.29 -15.87 -8.22
CA ALA A 565 -1.12 -15.48 -7.44
C ALA A 565 -1.21 -14.06 -6.86
N VAL A 566 -2.13 -13.23 -7.36
CA VAL A 566 -2.47 -11.94 -6.72
C VAL A 566 -2.88 -12.11 -5.26
N PHE A 567 -3.42 -13.28 -4.87
CA PHE A 567 -3.79 -13.61 -3.49
C PHE A 567 -2.69 -14.31 -2.68
N ARG A 568 -1.53 -14.59 -3.28
CA ARG A 568 -0.43 -15.31 -2.64
C ARG A 568 0.50 -14.35 -1.90
N ALA A 569 0.88 -14.68 -0.66
CA ALA A 569 1.89 -13.94 0.09
C ALA A 569 3.30 -14.22 -0.47
N LEU A 570 4.25 -13.29 -0.26
CA LEU A 570 5.61 -13.37 -0.83
C LEU A 570 6.40 -14.62 -0.40
N ASP A 571 6.14 -15.10 0.81
CA ASP A 571 6.82 -16.23 1.46
C ASP A 571 6.00 -17.52 1.44
N ASP A 572 4.79 -17.52 0.86
CA ASP A 572 3.99 -18.73 0.72
C ASP A 572 4.55 -19.64 -0.39
N PRO A 573 4.56 -20.97 -0.18
CA PRO A 573 4.86 -21.91 -1.25
C PRO A 573 3.95 -21.70 -2.46
N TRP A 574 4.46 -22.03 -3.64
CA TRP A 574 3.70 -21.91 -4.87
C TRP A 574 2.46 -22.81 -4.91
N GLU A 575 2.56 -23.99 -4.31
CA GLU A 575 1.45 -24.94 -4.19
C GLU A 575 0.48 -24.56 -3.07
N SER A 576 0.71 -23.43 -2.38
CA SER A 576 -0.21 -22.96 -1.35
C SER A 576 -1.58 -22.70 -1.96
N THR A 577 -2.58 -23.21 -1.26
CA THR A 577 -4.01 -23.03 -1.53
C THR A 577 -4.65 -22.00 -0.60
N THR A 578 -3.84 -21.38 0.26
CA THR A 578 -4.29 -20.44 1.26
C THR A 578 -3.79 -19.04 0.95
N THR A 579 -4.61 -18.04 1.29
CA THR A 579 -4.29 -16.62 1.14
C THR A 579 -4.18 -15.94 2.50
N ARG A 580 -3.40 -14.85 2.53
CA ARG A 580 -3.27 -13.94 3.68
C ARG A 580 -3.92 -12.57 3.43
N ALA A 581 -4.45 -12.31 2.24
CA ALA A 581 -5.10 -11.06 1.89
C ALA A 581 -6.51 -11.04 2.45
N MET A 582 -6.74 -10.39 3.60
CA MET A 582 -7.99 -10.47 4.39
C MET A 582 -8.68 -9.12 4.54
N THR A 583 -10.00 -9.13 4.71
CA THR A 583 -10.77 -7.95 5.17
C THR A 583 -10.99 -8.00 6.69
N PHE A 584 -11.46 -6.89 7.29
CA PHE A 584 -11.96 -6.89 8.67
C PHE A 584 -13.48 -6.96 8.70
N THR A 585 -14.01 -7.83 9.57
CA THR A 585 -15.44 -8.14 9.68
C THR A 585 -15.96 -7.93 11.10
N GLY A 586 -17.25 -7.65 11.22
CA GLY A 586 -17.94 -7.49 12.52
C GLY A 586 -18.28 -6.03 12.86
N PRO A 587 -18.85 -5.79 14.05
CA PRO A 587 -19.35 -4.46 14.43
C PRO A 587 -18.27 -3.37 14.34
N GLY A 588 -18.54 -2.30 13.60
CA GLY A 588 -17.64 -1.15 13.41
C GLY A 588 -16.65 -1.28 12.25
N ALA A 589 -16.29 -2.50 11.85
CA ALA A 589 -15.54 -2.73 10.62
C ALA A 589 -16.39 -2.46 9.37
N PRO A 590 -15.82 -2.31 8.17
CA PRO A 590 -16.57 -1.98 6.96
C PRO A 590 -17.49 -3.14 6.52
N PHE A 591 -17.10 -4.38 6.85
CA PHE A 591 -17.84 -5.58 6.48
C PHE A 591 -18.63 -6.10 7.71
N THR A 592 -19.85 -5.59 7.92
CA THR A 592 -20.60 -5.72 9.18
C THR A 592 -21.55 -6.93 9.33
N GLY A 593 -21.65 -7.85 8.35
CA GLY A 593 -22.12 -9.22 8.61
C GLY A 593 -23.39 -9.75 7.92
N THR A 594 -23.49 -11.09 7.99
CA THR A 594 -24.54 -12.11 7.71
C THR A 594 -25.46 -12.03 6.48
N THR A 595 -25.66 -10.88 5.85
CA THR A 595 -26.52 -10.77 4.65
C THR A 595 -25.78 -10.98 3.33
N GLY A 596 -24.45 -11.16 3.40
CA GLY A 596 -23.59 -11.30 2.22
C GLY A 596 -23.46 -10.03 1.37
N GLN A 597 -23.87 -8.86 1.88
CA GLN A 597 -23.73 -7.59 1.18
C GLN A 597 -22.51 -6.82 1.70
N GLY A 598 -21.66 -6.35 0.79
CA GLY A 598 -20.53 -5.50 1.16
C GLY A 598 -20.91 -4.02 1.32
N PRO A 599 -19.97 -3.19 1.78
CA PRO A 599 -20.21 -1.79 2.06
C PRO A 599 -20.47 -0.99 0.78
N GLU A 600 -21.34 0.01 0.88
CA GLU A 600 -21.50 1.07 -0.13
C GLU A 600 -20.40 2.13 0.07
N PHE A 601 -19.89 2.69 -1.03
CA PHE A 601 -18.83 3.72 -0.95
C PHE A 601 -19.19 4.90 -0.04
N ARG A 602 -20.47 5.30 0.01
CA ARG A 602 -20.98 6.38 0.86
C ARG A 602 -20.95 6.09 2.37
N GLN A 603 -20.66 4.87 2.79
CA GLN A 603 -20.62 4.50 4.21
C GLN A 603 -19.28 4.86 4.87
N PHE A 604 -18.23 5.20 4.12
CA PHE A 604 -16.92 5.60 4.64
C PHE A 604 -16.91 7.05 5.12
N ILE A 605 -17.56 7.32 6.25
CA ILE A 605 -17.65 8.66 6.84
C ILE A 605 -16.29 9.15 7.36
N ASP A 606 -15.43 8.25 7.82
CA ASP A 606 -14.06 8.55 8.30
C ASP A 606 -13.07 8.83 7.15
N GLY A 607 -13.50 8.63 5.89
CA GLY A 607 -12.76 8.90 4.67
C GLY A 607 -12.12 7.64 4.05
N SER A 608 -12.27 7.48 2.74
CA SER A 608 -11.82 6.29 2.01
C SER A 608 -10.30 6.07 2.05
N SER A 609 -9.50 7.14 2.21
CA SER A 609 -8.04 7.09 2.39
C SER A 609 -7.60 6.73 3.82
N ASN A 610 -8.54 6.65 4.76
CA ASN A 610 -8.29 6.38 6.18
C ASN A 610 -8.96 5.09 6.65
N THR A 611 -9.53 4.30 5.75
CA THR A 611 -10.20 3.04 6.09
C THR A 611 -9.58 1.88 5.30
N PHE A 612 -9.11 0.87 6.01
CA PHE A 612 -8.56 -0.36 5.43
C PHE A 612 -9.66 -1.15 4.73
N ALA A 613 -9.37 -1.54 3.49
CA ALA A 613 -10.17 -2.45 2.71
C ALA A 613 -9.64 -3.89 2.83
N VAL A 614 -8.35 -4.09 2.55
CA VAL A 614 -7.68 -5.40 2.59
C VAL A 614 -6.33 -5.27 3.27
N VAL A 615 -5.97 -6.22 4.12
CA VAL A 615 -4.69 -6.29 4.83
C VAL A 615 -4.00 -7.63 4.62
N GLU A 616 -2.69 -7.67 4.80
CA GLU A 616 -1.94 -8.92 4.87
C GLU A 616 -1.86 -9.44 6.29
N ALA A 617 -2.54 -10.54 6.55
CA ALA A 617 -2.48 -11.23 7.83
C ALA A 617 -1.22 -12.11 7.94
N GLY A 618 -0.89 -12.52 9.16
CA GLY A 618 0.19 -13.46 9.44
C GLY A 618 -0.07 -14.85 8.85
N PRO A 619 0.99 -15.67 8.63
CA PRO A 619 0.86 -17.03 8.12
C PRO A 619 -0.11 -17.91 8.93
N ASP A 620 -0.22 -17.67 10.25
CA ASP A 620 -1.11 -18.39 11.17
C ASP A 620 -2.60 -18.06 10.98
N LYS A 621 -2.91 -17.03 10.18
CA LYS A 621 -4.27 -16.64 9.82
C LYS A 621 -4.64 -17.02 8.40
N ALA A 622 -3.73 -17.60 7.63
CA ALA A 622 -3.99 -17.99 6.25
C ALA A 622 -5.19 -18.95 6.17
N ALA A 623 -6.03 -18.77 5.16
CA ALA A 623 -7.22 -19.60 4.95
C ALA A 623 -7.35 -19.99 3.47
N PRO A 624 -8.01 -21.11 3.14
CA PRO A 624 -8.28 -21.48 1.75
C PRO A 624 -8.89 -20.29 0.99
N TRP A 625 -8.33 -19.92 -0.15
CA TRP A 625 -8.65 -18.63 -0.78
C TRP A 625 -10.11 -18.51 -1.26
N ASN A 626 -10.76 -19.65 -1.54
CA ASN A 626 -12.17 -19.72 -1.91
C ASN A 626 -13.11 -19.73 -0.70
N LYS A 627 -12.59 -19.84 0.53
CA LYS A 627 -13.36 -19.88 1.78
C LYS A 627 -13.83 -18.47 2.18
N PRO A 628 -15.12 -18.29 2.53
CA PRO A 628 -15.67 -17.01 3.01
C PRO A 628 -15.32 -16.76 4.48
N VAL A 629 -14.03 -16.58 4.78
CA VAL A 629 -13.52 -16.24 6.11
C VAL A 629 -12.53 -15.08 6.02
N ASP A 630 -12.60 -14.18 6.99
CA ASP A 630 -11.80 -12.96 7.08
C ASP A 630 -11.59 -12.60 8.58
N LEU A 631 -10.94 -11.47 8.88
CA LEU A 631 -10.49 -11.14 10.23
C LEU A 631 -11.62 -10.58 11.09
N PRO A 632 -11.93 -11.15 12.27
CA PRO A 632 -12.89 -10.53 13.19
C PRO A 632 -12.28 -9.26 13.80
N PHE A 633 -12.97 -8.13 13.70
CA PHE A 633 -12.52 -6.88 14.30
C PHE A 633 -12.84 -6.86 15.80
N ASN A 634 -11.79 -6.67 16.60
CA ASN A 634 -11.90 -6.34 18.01
C ASN A 634 -11.29 -4.96 18.23
N ARG A 635 -12.13 -3.96 18.50
CA ARG A 635 -11.70 -2.56 18.68
C ARG A 635 -10.69 -2.36 19.82
N ASN A 636 -10.76 -3.19 20.86
CA ASN A 636 -9.86 -3.10 22.01
C ASN A 636 -8.54 -3.86 21.79
N ASN A 637 -8.51 -4.76 20.81
CA ASN A 637 -7.31 -5.50 20.43
C ASN A 637 -7.32 -5.85 18.93
N PRO A 638 -7.13 -4.85 18.05
CA PRO A 638 -7.22 -5.05 16.61
C PRO A 638 -6.11 -5.94 16.05
N PHE A 639 -4.98 -6.05 16.76
CA PHE A 639 -3.86 -6.92 16.38
C PHE A 639 -4.15 -8.41 16.56
N SER A 640 -5.03 -8.79 17.49
CA SER A 640 -5.33 -10.19 17.79
C SER A 640 -5.81 -10.99 16.56
N ALA A 641 -6.48 -10.32 15.63
CA ALA A 641 -6.97 -10.94 14.41
C ALA A 641 -5.89 -11.07 13.33
N LEU A 642 -4.86 -10.20 13.34
CA LEU A 642 -3.82 -10.15 12.33
C LEU A 642 -2.79 -11.29 12.43
N GLY A 643 -2.68 -11.96 13.57
CA GLY A 643 -1.73 -13.07 13.76
C GLY A 643 -0.27 -12.64 13.87
N VAL A 644 0.63 -13.56 13.56
CA VAL A 644 2.08 -13.40 13.62
C VAL A 644 2.55 -12.66 12.37
N LEU A 645 2.70 -11.34 12.48
CA LEU A 645 3.14 -10.49 11.38
C LEU A 645 4.65 -10.55 11.16
N GLY A 646 5.05 -10.38 9.91
CA GLY A 646 6.44 -10.05 9.53
C GLY A 646 6.82 -8.61 9.87
N PRO A 647 7.96 -8.10 9.38
CA PRO A 647 8.45 -6.75 9.71
C PRO A 647 7.58 -5.60 9.17
N GLN A 648 6.59 -5.88 8.33
CA GLN A 648 5.70 -4.88 7.72
C GLN A 648 4.28 -5.45 7.64
N LEU A 649 3.29 -4.58 7.87
CA LEU A 649 1.88 -4.87 7.62
C LEU A 649 1.48 -4.21 6.31
N VAL A 650 1.22 -4.96 5.24
CA VAL A 650 0.71 -4.35 4.00
C VAL A 650 -0.79 -4.13 4.14
N ALA A 651 -1.24 -2.90 3.88
CA ALA A 651 -2.66 -2.54 3.92
C ALA A 651 -3.05 -1.73 2.67
N ALA A 652 -4.19 -2.08 2.11
CA ALA A 652 -4.87 -1.37 1.04
C ALA A 652 -6.09 -0.64 1.58
N PHE A 653 -6.35 0.57 1.07
CA PHE A 653 -7.40 1.47 1.53
C PHE A 653 -8.54 1.56 0.51
N PHE A 654 -9.71 2.03 0.95
CA PHE A 654 -10.86 2.27 0.09
C PHE A 654 -10.69 3.44 -0.91
N ASP A 655 -9.51 4.04 -1.04
CA ASP A 655 -9.11 4.96 -2.11
C ASP A 655 -8.13 4.34 -3.13
N ALA A 656 -7.92 3.01 -3.04
CA ALA A 656 -6.95 2.21 -3.81
C ALA A 656 -5.47 2.51 -3.50
N SER A 657 -5.17 3.36 -2.52
CA SER A 657 -3.80 3.48 -2.03
C SER A 657 -3.40 2.18 -1.30
N VAL A 658 -2.15 1.79 -1.49
CA VAL A 658 -1.55 0.62 -0.82
C VAL A 658 -0.27 1.07 -0.17
N GLN A 659 -0.17 0.83 1.13
CA GLN A 659 0.95 1.28 1.93
C GLN A 659 1.45 0.12 2.80
N PRO A 660 2.78 -0.11 2.87
CA PRO A 660 3.34 -0.86 3.98
C PRO A 660 3.15 -0.01 5.23
N GLN A 661 2.23 -0.43 6.09
CA GLN A 661 2.02 0.17 7.39
C GLN A 661 3.14 -0.25 8.34
N LEU A 662 3.58 0.73 9.13
CA LEU A 662 4.73 0.65 10.00
C LEU A 662 4.49 -0.38 11.11
N SER A 663 5.54 -1.09 11.49
CA SER A 663 5.64 -1.98 12.66
C SER A 663 5.49 -1.24 14.02
N SER A 664 4.89 -0.05 14.03
CA SER A 664 4.79 0.89 15.16
C SER A 664 3.44 1.61 15.25
N ILE A 665 2.41 1.13 14.55
CA ILE A 665 1.04 1.66 14.65
C ILE A 665 0.44 1.34 16.03
N SER A 666 -0.22 2.30 16.68
CA SER A 666 -0.87 2.04 17.98
C SER A 666 -2.19 1.28 17.84
N ILE A 667 -2.69 0.69 18.93
CA ILE A 667 -4.03 0.07 18.96
C ILE A 667 -5.11 1.06 18.50
N ASP A 668 -5.07 2.29 19.01
CA ASP A 668 -6.06 3.32 18.65
C ASP A 668 -5.99 3.70 17.18
N GLN A 669 -4.77 3.82 16.63
CA GLN A 669 -4.57 4.12 15.21
C GLN A 669 -5.03 2.97 14.33
N LEU A 670 -4.66 1.73 14.67
CA LEU A 670 -5.08 0.56 13.91
C LEU A 670 -6.59 0.38 13.96
N SER A 671 -7.21 0.57 15.13
CA SER A 671 -8.67 0.56 15.27
C SER A 671 -9.33 1.66 14.44
N ALA A 672 -8.78 2.88 14.42
CA ALA A 672 -9.30 3.98 13.61
C ALA A 672 -9.19 3.69 12.10
N PHE A 673 -8.09 3.07 11.65
CA PHE A 673 -7.95 2.65 10.26
C PHE A 673 -8.89 1.49 9.87
N ILE A 674 -9.33 0.67 10.82
CA ILE A 674 -10.28 -0.41 10.53
C ILE A 674 -11.71 0.12 10.49
N THR A 675 -12.06 1.13 11.29
CA THR A 675 -13.43 1.65 11.37
C THR A 675 -13.78 2.58 10.20
N HIS A 676 -15.06 2.62 9.83
CA HIS A 676 -15.57 3.42 8.70
C HIS A 676 -16.50 4.57 9.12
N ASN A 677 -16.99 4.56 10.37
CA ASN A 677 -17.97 5.51 10.91
C ASN A 677 -17.79 5.80 12.42
N GLY A 678 -16.55 5.72 12.92
CA GLY A 678 -16.23 5.83 14.35
C GLY A 678 -16.26 7.26 14.90
N ALA A 679 -16.20 8.29 14.04
CA ALA A 679 -15.99 9.69 14.44
C ALA A 679 -14.67 9.94 15.21
N ASP A 680 -13.70 9.03 15.05
CA ASP A 680 -12.45 8.95 15.82
C ASP A 680 -11.40 10.01 15.42
N PHE A 681 -11.66 10.79 14.36
CA PHE A 681 -10.75 11.84 13.86
C PHE A 681 -11.09 13.26 14.37
N GLY A 682 -11.91 13.39 15.42
CA GLY A 682 -12.39 14.66 16.00
C GLY A 682 -11.39 15.41 16.90
N THR A 683 -10.27 14.79 17.27
CA THR A 683 -9.12 15.43 17.92
C THR A 683 -7.86 15.00 17.18
N PRO A 684 -6.89 15.91 16.92
CA PRO A 684 -5.58 15.46 16.46
C PRO A 684 -5.04 14.46 17.50
N PRO A 685 -4.56 13.27 17.10
CA PRO A 685 -3.98 12.35 18.06
C PRO A 685 -2.84 13.07 18.79
N PRO A 686 -2.73 12.91 20.12
CA PRO A 686 -1.55 13.38 20.84
C PRO A 686 -0.30 12.79 20.19
N ALA A 687 0.80 13.54 20.18
CA ALA A 687 2.05 13.09 19.60
C ALA A 687 2.47 11.74 20.20
N ILE A 688 2.89 10.82 19.33
CA ILE A 688 3.33 9.45 19.63
C ILE A 688 4.41 9.49 20.73
N PRO A 689 4.22 8.86 21.91
CA PRO A 689 5.32 8.56 22.79
C PRO A 689 6.12 7.39 22.18
N ASN A 690 7.36 7.62 21.77
CA ASN A 690 8.29 6.56 21.35
C ASN A 690 8.92 5.87 22.59
N VAL A 691 8.07 5.51 23.56
CA VAL A 691 8.41 4.97 24.88
C VAL A 691 7.99 3.50 24.90
N PRO A 692 8.92 2.54 25.09
CA PRO A 692 8.57 1.13 25.25
C PRO A 692 7.59 0.93 26.41
N ALA A 693 6.64 0.01 26.30
CA ALA A 693 5.70 -0.37 27.35
C ALA A 693 5.43 -1.88 27.36
N PHE A 694 4.82 -2.34 28.45
CA PHE A 694 4.22 -3.66 28.55
C PHE A 694 2.76 -3.53 28.98
N TYR A 695 1.92 -4.49 28.65
CA TYR A 695 0.51 -4.49 29.01
C TYR A 695 0.13 -5.77 29.73
N VAL A 696 -0.80 -5.64 30.68
CA VAL A 696 -1.45 -6.76 31.36
C VAL A 696 -2.92 -6.79 30.95
N HIS A 697 -3.37 -7.93 30.43
CA HIS A 697 -4.74 -8.14 29.99
C HIS A 697 -5.40 -9.26 30.80
N GLN A 698 -6.40 -8.92 31.60
CA GLN A 698 -7.22 -9.90 32.34
C GLN A 698 -8.26 -10.50 31.40
N THR A 699 -8.29 -11.82 31.22
CA THR A 699 -9.01 -12.48 30.11
C THR A 699 -10.53 -12.23 30.11
N ALA A 700 -11.14 -11.91 31.26
CA ALA A 700 -12.55 -11.55 31.40
C ALA A 700 -12.81 -10.07 31.77
N GLY A 701 -11.77 -9.21 31.74
CA GLY A 701 -11.83 -7.81 32.17
C GLY A 701 -11.48 -7.60 33.65
N ASP A 702 -11.66 -8.61 34.49
CA ASP A 702 -11.15 -8.74 35.85
C ASP A 702 -10.39 -10.06 36.04
N THR A 703 -9.57 -10.15 37.08
CA THR A 703 -9.02 -11.42 37.57
C THR A 703 -9.80 -11.80 38.82
N ALA A 704 -10.71 -12.76 38.71
CA ALA A 704 -11.56 -13.19 39.79
C ALA A 704 -11.74 -14.70 39.77
N THR A 705 -11.44 -15.34 40.90
CA THR A 705 -11.63 -16.78 41.05
C THR A 705 -12.20 -17.10 42.43
N HIS A 706 -12.47 -18.37 42.67
CA HIS A 706 -12.90 -18.87 43.97
C HIS A 706 -11.78 -19.70 44.61
N GLU A 707 -11.89 -20.11 45.88
CA GLU A 707 -10.80 -20.75 46.65
C GLU A 707 -10.23 -22.06 46.06
N PHE A 708 -10.91 -22.66 45.07
CA PHE A 708 -10.46 -23.83 44.32
C PHE A 708 -10.23 -23.54 42.83
N GLY A 709 -10.49 -22.31 42.41
CA GLY A 709 -10.51 -21.90 41.03
C GLY A 709 -9.15 -21.40 40.54
N VAL A 710 -9.08 -21.28 39.22
CA VAL A 710 -7.96 -20.72 38.49
C VAL A 710 -8.52 -19.60 37.63
N ASP A 711 -7.79 -18.50 37.54
CA ASP A 711 -8.04 -17.49 36.53
C ASP A 711 -6.73 -17.12 35.83
N VAL A 712 -6.83 -16.51 34.66
CA VAL A 712 -5.69 -16.24 33.79
C VAL A 712 -5.65 -14.78 33.34
N PHE A 713 -4.43 -14.27 33.20
CA PHE A 713 -4.16 -12.99 32.57
C PHE A 713 -2.96 -13.13 31.63
N ASP A 714 -2.90 -12.27 30.62
CA ASP A 714 -1.84 -12.26 29.62
C ASP A 714 -0.95 -11.03 29.79
N VAL A 715 0.36 -11.19 29.58
CA VAL A 715 1.33 -10.09 29.58
C VAL A 715 1.97 -9.98 28.19
N VAL A 716 2.17 -8.79 27.64
CA VAL A 716 2.78 -8.60 26.31
C VAL A 716 3.55 -7.28 26.21
N LEU A 717 4.57 -7.20 25.35
CA LEU A 717 5.25 -5.93 25.05
C LEU A 717 4.60 -5.23 23.86
N ASP A 718 4.70 -3.90 23.84
CA ASP A 718 4.14 -3.05 22.78
C ASP A 718 5.13 -2.72 21.65
N LYS A 719 6.40 -3.09 21.86
CA LYS A 719 7.53 -2.80 20.99
C LYS A 719 8.54 -3.94 21.01
N ALA A 720 9.22 -4.14 19.88
CA ALA A 720 10.34 -5.06 19.80
C ALA A 720 11.52 -4.57 20.65
N PRO A 721 12.00 -5.35 21.63
CA PRO A 721 13.22 -5.00 22.34
C PRO A 721 14.45 -5.37 21.49
N LEU A 722 15.58 -4.70 21.70
CA LEU A 722 16.85 -5.01 21.02
C LEU A 722 17.54 -6.24 21.66
N THR A 723 17.31 -6.43 22.95
CA THR A 723 17.73 -7.59 23.74
C THR A 723 16.54 -8.17 24.52
N ASN A 724 16.72 -9.24 25.29
CA ASN A 724 15.58 -9.79 26.04
C ASN A 724 15.03 -8.78 27.05
N VAL A 725 13.73 -8.83 27.33
CA VAL A 725 13.08 -8.10 28.42
C VAL A 725 12.47 -9.12 29.37
N VAL A 726 12.81 -9.03 30.65
CA VAL A 726 12.33 -9.92 31.70
C VAL A 726 11.41 -9.12 32.61
N LEU A 727 10.14 -9.53 32.70
CA LEU A 727 9.19 -8.96 33.65
C LEU A 727 9.02 -9.91 34.84
N ALA A 728 9.22 -9.41 36.05
CA ALA A 728 8.94 -10.12 37.29
C ALA A 728 7.45 -10.01 37.65
N LEU A 729 6.92 -11.10 38.21
CA LEU A 729 5.53 -11.24 38.64
C LEU A 729 5.52 -11.52 40.15
N SER A 730 4.71 -10.77 40.90
CA SER A 730 4.61 -10.93 42.35
C SER A 730 3.19 -10.73 42.88
N LEU A 731 2.93 -11.28 44.07
CA LEU A 731 1.66 -11.16 44.79
C LEU A 731 1.87 -10.47 46.13
N SER A 732 0.91 -9.66 46.57
CA SER A 732 0.93 -9.05 47.90
C SER A 732 0.74 -10.06 49.05
N ASN A 733 0.12 -11.22 48.78
CA ASN A 733 -0.06 -12.28 49.76
C ASN A 733 -0.08 -13.68 49.10
N SER A 734 1.04 -14.40 49.19
CA SER A 734 1.19 -15.75 48.64
C SER A 734 0.51 -16.84 49.45
N THR A 735 -0.02 -16.56 50.65
CA THR A 735 -0.81 -17.55 51.41
C THR A 735 -2.25 -17.64 50.90
N VAL A 736 -2.71 -16.69 50.08
CA VAL A 736 -4.10 -16.59 49.58
C VAL A 736 -4.19 -17.02 48.11
N ALA A 737 -3.16 -16.78 47.31
CA ALA A 737 -3.08 -17.24 45.93
C ALA A 737 -1.62 -17.45 45.50
N ALA A 738 -1.41 -18.15 44.40
CA ALA A 738 -0.12 -18.38 43.77
C ALA A 738 -0.19 -18.11 42.27
N LEU A 739 0.89 -17.57 41.71
CA LEU A 739 1.09 -17.49 40.26
C LEU A 739 1.85 -18.72 39.79
N ASP A 740 1.52 -19.23 38.60
CA ASP A 740 2.26 -20.33 37.96
C ASP A 740 3.66 -19.91 37.49
N LYS A 741 3.91 -18.60 37.35
CA LYS A 741 5.18 -18.01 36.89
C LYS A 741 5.61 -16.87 37.81
N SER A 742 6.90 -16.81 38.12
CA SER A 742 7.53 -15.69 38.82
C SER A 742 8.13 -14.65 37.86
N THR A 743 8.35 -15.01 36.60
CA THR A 743 8.85 -14.12 35.54
C THR A 743 8.30 -14.52 34.18
N VAL A 744 8.19 -13.56 33.27
CA VAL A 744 7.98 -13.78 31.82
C VAL A 744 9.12 -13.13 31.04
N THR A 745 9.59 -13.78 29.97
CA THR A 745 10.74 -13.32 29.19
C THR A 745 10.34 -13.13 27.73
N PHE A 746 10.52 -11.92 27.24
CA PHE A 746 10.30 -11.54 25.86
C PHE A 746 11.65 -11.39 25.14
N THR A 747 11.74 -11.93 23.93
CA THR A 747 12.87 -11.84 23.02
C THR A 747 12.51 -10.90 21.86
N PRO A 748 13.48 -10.44 21.07
CA PRO A 748 13.20 -9.67 19.85
C PRO A 748 12.28 -10.40 18.85
N SER A 749 12.11 -11.72 18.97
CA SER A 749 11.28 -12.55 18.08
C SER A 749 9.92 -12.93 18.63
N ASN A 750 9.65 -12.74 19.93
CA ASN A 750 8.39 -13.13 20.56
C ASN A 750 7.74 -12.02 21.41
N TRP A 751 8.29 -10.81 21.40
CA TRP A 751 7.85 -9.68 22.23
C TRP A 751 6.36 -9.35 22.11
N ASN A 752 5.79 -9.57 20.93
CA ASN A 752 4.40 -9.32 20.58
C ASN A 752 3.49 -10.54 20.81
N VAL A 753 4.02 -11.65 21.33
CA VAL A 753 3.24 -12.86 21.65
C VAL A 753 2.83 -12.78 23.13
N PRO A 754 1.51 -12.68 23.45
CA PRO A 754 1.07 -12.63 24.83
C PRO A 754 1.49 -13.88 25.62
N GLN A 755 2.11 -13.67 26.77
CA GLN A 755 2.48 -14.73 27.70
C GLN A 755 1.42 -14.84 28.80
N ARG A 756 0.69 -15.95 28.76
CA ARG A 756 -0.34 -16.29 29.74
C ARG A 756 0.24 -16.64 31.10
N VAL A 757 -0.34 -16.10 32.16
CA VAL A 757 -0.03 -16.37 33.57
C VAL A 757 -1.31 -16.84 34.24
N ALA A 758 -1.24 -17.94 34.98
CA ALA A 758 -2.35 -18.48 35.76
C ALA A 758 -2.22 -18.09 37.22
N LEU A 759 -3.28 -17.49 37.75
CA LEU A 759 -3.48 -17.22 39.18
C LEU A 759 -4.35 -18.34 39.76
N ARG A 760 -3.83 -19.02 40.79
CA ARG A 760 -4.51 -20.11 41.51
C ARG A 760 -4.78 -19.68 42.93
N ALA A 761 -6.02 -19.80 43.40
CA ALA A 761 -6.31 -19.57 44.80
C ALA A 761 -5.70 -20.67 45.68
N SER A 762 -5.26 -20.30 46.88
CA SER A 762 -4.79 -21.24 47.91
C SER A 762 -5.98 -21.69 48.75
N ALA A 763 -6.38 -22.95 48.65
CA ALA A 763 -7.48 -23.50 49.41
C ALA A 763 -7.09 -23.74 50.87
N ASP A 764 -7.76 -23.08 51.83
CA ASP A 764 -7.55 -23.30 53.26
C ASP A 764 -8.76 -23.93 53.98
N HIS A 765 -9.86 -24.18 53.25
CA HIS A 765 -11.09 -24.84 53.70
C HIS A 765 -11.82 -24.14 54.87
N ASN A 766 -11.51 -22.88 55.13
CA ASN A 766 -12.11 -22.11 56.21
C ASN A 766 -13.15 -21.14 55.64
N THR A 767 -14.33 -21.01 56.27
CA THR A 767 -15.27 -19.92 55.92
C THR A 767 -14.66 -18.57 56.32
N ASN A 768 -14.16 -17.83 55.34
CA ASN A 768 -13.60 -16.50 55.50
C ASN A 768 -14.38 -15.47 54.65
N LEU A 769 -14.03 -14.18 54.76
CA LEU A 769 -14.58 -13.16 53.87
C LEU A 769 -13.76 -13.13 52.58
N ASP A 770 -14.41 -12.82 51.45
CA ASP A 770 -13.74 -12.57 50.16
C ASP A 770 -12.45 -11.75 50.33
N ARG A 771 -11.38 -12.25 49.74
CA ARG A 771 -10.04 -11.65 49.86
C ARG A 771 -9.60 -11.06 48.55
N THR A 772 -8.84 -9.98 48.63
CA THR A 772 -8.19 -9.38 47.48
C THR A 772 -6.67 -9.53 47.58
N VAL A 773 -6.04 -9.89 46.47
CA VAL A 773 -4.57 -9.92 46.35
C VAL A 773 -4.15 -8.98 45.23
N ALA A 774 -3.12 -8.18 45.47
CA ALA A 774 -2.55 -7.33 44.44
C ALA A 774 -1.51 -8.13 43.66
N VAL A 775 -1.62 -8.14 42.34
CA VAL A 775 -0.65 -8.72 41.41
C VAL A 775 0.17 -7.58 40.84
N THR A 776 1.50 -7.64 40.97
CA THR A 776 2.42 -6.63 40.44
C THR A 776 3.32 -7.22 39.37
N VAL A 777 3.39 -6.55 38.22
CA VAL A 777 4.28 -6.83 37.09
C VAL A 777 5.31 -5.70 36.98
N SER A 778 6.60 -6.03 36.99
CA SER A 778 7.71 -5.06 36.99
C SER A 778 8.85 -5.47 36.07
N VAL A 779 9.53 -4.51 35.45
CA VAL A 779 10.75 -4.78 34.67
C VAL A 779 11.89 -5.20 35.60
N VAL A 780 12.70 -6.17 35.17
CA VAL A 780 13.95 -6.55 35.86
C VAL A 780 15.11 -5.90 35.12
N ASP A 781 15.48 -4.68 35.52
CA ASP A 781 16.44 -3.82 34.80
C ASP A 781 17.72 -4.54 34.41
N GLY A 782 18.38 -5.22 35.36
CA GLY A 782 19.66 -5.91 35.12
C GLY A 782 19.60 -7.11 34.17
N GLN A 783 18.41 -7.51 33.71
CA GLN A 783 18.19 -8.63 32.78
C GLN A 783 17.37 -8.21 31.56
N SER A 784 17.03 -6.91 31.44
CA SER A 784 16.14 -6.40 30.41
C SER A 784 16.86 -5.43 29.49
N ASP A 785 16.30 -5.23 28.31
CA ASP A 785 16.70 -4.15 27.43
C ASP A 785 16.54 -2.79 28.14
N ASN A 786 17.61 -1.99 28.17
CA ASN A 786 17.65 -0.70 28.85
C ASN A 786 16.55 0.29 28.43
N GLY A 787 15.91 0.06 27.26
CA GLY A 787 14.74 0.81 26.84
C GLY A 787 13.51 0.64 27.75
N TYR A 788 13.44 -0.45 28.52
CA TYR A 788 12.31 -0.82 29.39
C TYR A 788 12.55 -0.47 30.86
N ASP A 789 13.79 -0.25 31.30
CA ASP A 789 14.15 0.10 32.70
C ASP A 789 13.32 1.24 33.31
N PRO A 790 12.95 2.31 32.57
CA PRO A 790 12.20 3.43 33.17
C PRO A 790 10.72 3.14 33.43
N LEU A 791 10.21 1.96 33.09
CA LEU A 791 8.77 1.68 33.15
C LEU A 791 8.28 1.45 34.57
N ALA A 792 7.17 2.11 34.89
CA ALA A 792 6.49 1.92 36.16
C ALA A 792 5.87 0.51 36.25
N ASN A 793 5.89 -0.05 37.45
CA ASN A 793 5.22 -1.31 37.74
C ASN A 793 3.71 -1.19 37.49
N GLN A 794 3.12 -2.21 36.87
CA GLN A 794 1.67 -2.32 36.77
C GLN A 794 1.16 -3.20 37.90
N THR A 795 0.11 -2.73 38.58
CA THR A 795 -0.51 -3.48 39.68
C THR A 795 -2.02 -3.52 39.48
N PHE A 796 -2.61 -4.70 39.60
CA PHE A 796 -4.06 -4.90 39.57
C PHE A 796 -4.51 -5.79 40.73
N THR A 797 -5.80 -5.74 41.04
CA THR A 797 -6.39 -6.50 42.15
C THR A 797 -7.06 -7.75 41.61
N ALA A 798 -6.68 -8.92 42.12
CA ALA A 798 -7.42 -10.15 41.92
C ALA A 798 -8.35 -10.43 43.11
N LEU A 799 -9.60 -10.81 42.82
CA LEU A 799 -10.60 -11.18 43.82
C LEU A 799 -10.64 -12.69 44.01
N ILE A 800 -10.46 -13.15 45.25
CA ILE A 800 -10.65 -14.55 45.64
C ILE A 800 -11.95 -14.62 46.44
N ARG A 801 -12.99 -15.13 45.79
CA ARG A 801 -14.30 -15.35 46.41
C ARG A 801 -14.22 -16.55 47.34
N ASN A 802 -14.64 -16.34 48.58
CA ASN A 802 -14.81 -17.42 49.54
C ASN A 802 -15.93 -18.34 49.03
N VAL A 803 -15.70 -19.64 49.04
CA VAL A 803 -16.76 -20.62 48.79
C VAL A 803 -17.11 -21.22 50.13
N ALA A 804 -18.40 -21.19 50.51
CA ALA A 804 -18.83 -22.04 51.62
C ALA A 804 -18.42 -23.48 51.27
N ALA A 805 -17.70 -24.15 52.17
CA ALA A 805 -17.08 -25.46 51.94
C ALA A 805 -17.94 -26.35 51.02
N PRO A 806 -17.37 -27.02 50.01
CA PRO A 806 -18.13 -27.93 49.16
C PRO A 806 -18.89 -28.86 50.10
N GLN A 807 -20.22 -28.76 50.08
CA GLN A 807 -21.02 -29.71 50.82
C GLN A 807 -20.64 -31.09 50.24
N PRO A 808 -20.39 -32.10 51.08
CA PRO A 808 -20.25 -33.46 50.56
C PRO A 808 -21.43 -33.71 49.61
N PRO A 809 -21.21 -34.32 48.43
CA PRO A 809 -22.28 -34.53 47.47
C PRO A 809 -23.46 -35.11 48.21
N ASP A 810 -24.65 -34.58 48.04
CA ASP A 810 -25.82 -35.03 48.78
C ASP A 810 -26.86 -35.50 47.78
N ALA A 811 -27.15 -36.79 47.81
CA ALA A 811 -28.06 -37.43 46.86
C ALA A 811 -29.50 -37.52 47.39
N ASP A 812 -29.80 -36.94 48.56
CA ASP A 812 -31.17 -36.72 49.02
C ASP A 812 -31.73 -35.47 48.30
N PHE A 813 -32.28 -35.68 47.11
CA PHE A 813 -32.80 -34.60 46.28
C PHE A 813 -34.21 -34.19 46.74
N GLY A 814 -34.93 -35.09 47.42
CA GLY A 814 -36.25 -34.85 48.01
C GLY A 814 -36.22 -34.11 49.35
N GLY A 815 -35.09 -34.14 50.06
CA GLY A 815 -34.89 -33.54 51.38
C GLY A 815 -35.62 -34.29 52.50
N ASP A 816 -35.89 -35.58 52.35
CA ASP A 816 -36.63 -36.39 53.31
C ASP A 816 -35.74 -37.17 54.29
N GLY A 817 -34.42 -37.05 54.14
CA GLY A 817 -33.39 -37.64 54.98
C GLY A 817 -33.03 -39.09 54.62
N ILE A 818 -33.50 -39.61 53.48
CA ILE A 818 -33.24 -40.97 53.01
C ILE A 818 -32.86 -40.94 51.53
N VAL A 819 -31.70 -41.50 51.17
CA VAL A 819 -31.32 -41.65 49.75
C VAL A 819 -31.87 -42.96 49.20
N ASP A 820 -32.95 -42.90 48.41
CA ASP A 820 -33.66 -44.07 47.90
C ASP A 820 -33.98 -44.01 46.39
N GLY A 821 -34.90 -44.87 45.93
CA GLY A 821 -35.28 -44.95 44.52
C GLY A 821 -36.01 -43.70 44.01
N THR A 822 -36.57 -42.88 44.90
CA THR A 822 -37.22 -41.61 44.60
C THR A 822 -36.20 -40.56 44.17
N ASP A 823 -35.05 -40.51 44.83
CA ASP A 823 -33.92 -39.64 44.45
C ASP A 823 -33.30 -40.06 43.13
N PHE A 824 -33.19 -41.37 42.88
CA PHE A 824 -32.77 -41.86 41.57
C PHE A 824 -33.67 -41.35 40.45
N LEU A 825 -34.98 -41.32 40.69
CA LEU A 825 -35.95 -40.79 39.72
C LEU A 825 -35.89 -39.26 39.59
N ALA A 826 -35.44 -38.54 40.61
CA ALA A 826 -35.15 -37.10 40.50
C ALA A 826 -33.96 -36.87 39.57
N TRP A 827 -32.83 -37.55 39.83
CA TRP A 827 -31.65 -37.54 38.95
C TRP A 827 -31.96 -37.98 37.51
N GLN A 828 -32.70 -39.09 37.33
CA GLN A 828 -33.03 -39.59 36.01
C GLN A 828 -33.87 -38.59 35.20
N ARG A 829 -34.74 -37.81 35.86
CA ARG A 829 -35.56 -36.78 35.22
C ARG A 829 -34.76 -35.52 34.89
N GLY A 830 -33.79 -35.15 35.71
CA GLY A 830 -32.95 -33.98 35.47
C GLY A 830 -31.73 -34.24 34.59
N LEU A 831 -31.40 -35.49 34.25
CA LEU A 831 -30.19 -35.84 33.48
C LEU A 831 -30.03 -34.97 32.22
N GLY A 832 -28.96 -34.18 32.18
CA GLY A 832 -28.64 -33.22 31.11
C GLY A 832 -29.14 -31.79 31.34
N ALA A 833 -29.77 -31.49 32.48
CA ALA A 833 -30.11 -30.13 32.89
C ALA A 833 -28.84 -29.34 33.26
N THR A 834 -28.80 -28.07 32.86
CA THR A 834 -27.67 -27.17 33.10
C THR A 834 -28.13 -25.78 33.55
N GLY A 835 -27.46 -25.21 34.56
CA GLY A 835 -27.63 -23.82 35.02
C GLY A 835 -28.75 -23.60 36.06
N GLY A 836 -28.40 -22.94 37.17
CA GLY A 836 -29.29 -22.63 38.28
C GLY A 836 -29.10 -23.54 39.50
N ASP A 837 -30.00 -23.46 40.48
CA ASP A 837 -30.07 -24.39 41.62
C ASP A 837 -30.82 -25.66 41.17
N LEU A 838 -30.06 -26.71 40.87
CA LEU A 838 -30.56 -27.97 40.31
C LEU A 838 -30.63 -29.10 41.35
N LYS A 839 -30.48 -28.79 42.64
CA LYS A 839 -30.44 -29.81 43.71
C LYS A 839 -31.63 -30.76 43.67
N SER A 840 -32.85 -30.23 43.62
CA SER A 840 -34.09 -31.03 43.54
C SER A 840 -34.27 -31.77 42.20
N GLN A 841 -33.45 -31.44 41.20
CA GLN A 841 -33.43 -32.05 39.87
C GLN A 841 -32.32 -33.10 39.73
N GLY A 842 -31.53 -33.34 40.79
CA GLY A 842 -30.54 -34.40 40.81
C GLY A 842 -29.08 -33.94 40.74
N ASP A 843 -28.80 -32.66 41.01
CA ASP A 843 -27.45 -32.12 41.12
C ASP A 843 -26.95 -32.30 42.57
N ALA A 844 -26.15 -33.34 42.79
CA ALA A 844 -25.68 -33.76 44.11
C ALA A 844 -24.46 -32.97 44.56
N ASP A 845 -23.57 -32.62 43.64
CA ASP A 845 -22.31 -31.91 43.91
C ASP A 845 -22.40 -30.38 43.68
N ALA A 846 -23.57 -29.90 43.25
CA ALA A 846 -23.89 -28.51 43.00
C ALA A 846 -22.98 -27.88 41.94
N ASP A 847 -22.51 -28.67 40.96
CA ASP A 847 -21.69 -28.19 39.85
C ASP A 847 -22.52 -27.49 38.75
N GLY A 848 -23.86 -27.48 38.91
CA GLY A 848 -24.80 -26.86 37.99
C GLY A 848 -25.11 -27.71 36.76
N VAL A 849 -24.74 -28.99 36.76
CA VAL A 849 -24.96 -29.97 35.70
C VAL A 849 -25.41 -31.32 36.27
N VAL A 850 -26.65 -31.74 35.97
CA VAL A 850 -27.10 -33.08 36.37
C VAL A 850 -26.51 -34.13 35.43
N GLY A 851 -25.54 -34.90 35.91
CA GLY A 851 -24.71 -35.78 35.11
C GLY A 851 -24.27 -37.07 35.80
N SER A 852 -23.17 -37.64 35.33
CA SER A 852 -22.68 -38.93 35.80
C SER A 852 -22.03 -38.88 37.19
N GLN A 853 -21.61 -37.70 37.65
CA GLN A 853 -21.01 -37.51 38.97
C GLN A 853 -22.08 -37.57 40.07
N ASP A 854 -23.26 -37.03 39.81
CA ASP A 854 -24.41 -37.11 40.72
C ASP A 854 -24.95 -38.53 40.86
N LEU A 855 -24.94 -39.28 39.75
CA LEU A 855 -25.27 -40.71 39.79
C LEU A 855 -24.27 -41.49 40.65
N ALA A 856 -22.99 -41.11 40.61
CA ALA A 856 -21.98 -41.74 41.44
C ALA A 856 -22.20 -41.39 42.92
N ALA A 857 -22.57 -40.15 43.24
CA ALA A 857 -22.96 -39.73 44.59
C ALA A 857 -24.19 -40.50 45.10
N TRP A 858 -25.25 -40.60 44.29
CA TRP A 858 -26.44 -41.40 44.64
C TRP A 858 -26.10 -42.87 44.89
N ARG A 859 -25.29 -43.50 44.03
CA ARG A 859 -24.86 -44.90 44.23
C ARG A 859 -24.06 -45.09 45.53
N ALA A 860 -23.25 -44.10 45.90
CA ALA A 860 -22.45 -44.15 47.12
C ALA A 860 -23.30 -43.97 48.38
N GLN A 861 -24.43 -43.27 48.29
CA GLN A 861 -25.29 -42.92 49.42
C GLN A 861 -26.58 -43.73 49.48
N PHE A 862 -26.89 -44.50 48.45
CA PHE A 862 -28.09 -45.32 48.37
C PHE A 862 -28.22 -46.24 49.59
N GLY A 863 -29.34 -46.09 50.32
CA GLY A 863 -29.61 -46.82 51.56
C GLY A 863 -29.01 -46.19 52.82
N ALA A 864 -28.38 -45.01 52.73
CA ALA A 864 -28.05 -44.19 53.90
C ALA A 864 -29.31 -43.49 54.41
N GLY A 865 -29.71 -43.79 55.65
CA GLY A 865 -30.76 -43.08 56.37
C GLY A 865 -30.21 -42.53 57.69
N ALA A 866 -30.73 -41.39 58.13
CA ALA A 866 -30.29 -40.71 59.35
C ALA A 866 -30.20 -41.67 60.55
N ALA A 867 -29.01 -41.80 61.15
CA ALA A 867 -28.89 -42.33 62.49
C ALA A 867 -29.63 -41.38 63.44
N ALA A 868 -30.69 -41.87 64.08
CA ALA A 868 -31.45 -41.11 65.05
C ALA A 868 -30.52 -40.56 66.16
N SER A 869 -30.56 -39.25 66.39
CA SER A 869 -29.99 -38.64 67.60
C SER A 869 -30.57 -39.33 68.84
N PRO A 870 -29.76 -39.66 69.86
CA PRO A 870 -30.29 -40.14 71.13
C PRO A 870 -31.09 -39.02 71.76
N ALA A 871 -32.36 -39.28 72.06
CA ALA A 871 -33.20 -38.41 72.85
C ALA A 871 -32.57 -38.14 74.23
N ASP A 872 -32.70 -36.89 74.67
CA ASP A 872 -32.42 -36.43 76.03
C ASP A 872 -33.00 -37.39 77.08
N PHE A 873 -32.10 -37.97 77.88
CA PHE A 873 -32.39 -38.47 79.21
C PHE A 873 -31.21 -38.14 80.12
N ASN A 874 -31.29 -37.02 80.84
CA ASN A 874 -31.09 -36.94 82.29
C ASN A 874 -31.05 -35.49 82.80
N GLY A 875 -31.85 -35.21 83.85
CA GLY A 875 -31.52 -34.20 84.87
C GLY A 875 -32.45 -33.00 84.94
#